data_AF-A0A8I0SLN8-F1
#
_entry.id   AF-A0A8I0SLN8-F1
#
_cell.length_a   1.000
_cell.length_b   1.000
_cell.length_c   1.000
_cell.angle_alpha   90.00
_cell.angle_beta   90.00
_cell.angle_gamma   90.00
#
_symmetry.space_group_name_H-M   'P 1'
#
loop_
_entity.id
_entity.type
_entity.pdbx_description
1 polymer ?
#
loop_
_entity_poly.entity_id
_entity_poly.type
_entity_poly.pdbx_seq_one_letter_code
_entity_poly.pdbx_strand_id
1 'polypeptide(L)'
;MIHFFSNRWFLISILTAAFLLADGAALLRPLEMVTYDWGVQMSQHPGDKRIVAIVVDDKSLAALGSWPWDGRHELQLIRTLVHGNPKLIVDTRVATFKRDKPSLEILSQARKKLESIRYRTQTHAASENPGFIKSMSELEEILTDGVKQLGVTREYVKIMGLAGNMIFAMEGVDFQYGQAPAPELSGEIVKHAIQPAASSMVGLPEIAIIQTPPLEIASQSLALGVTIVAPVHAHSTTRTTHLGYRVSGKLFPSLALITAARSLNIPSSELRFVANKPFTLGQWAVPHDQNFAILTSFYHGNGSQSPFSTFSFVDVLENKIPATAFRNQIVLIGLTASGLVAKHDTPLNQTLAPVEMLAHEVATILNQDAYVQPSWTPKAKMALYLGVGLFLMLILSWLPRAIGMILGLGMASALVAGQMYMMIQYTLWIPATGSSVLLLTGTFVLAFMTSGKRRRRVFPYSEVDSSNRMLGLALQGQGRLDLAFERFRRCRADDVTLNLLYDLGLEFEKRRCFEDAMGIFAYIEQKQPGFRDCGKKMELDRIAVAGQTDSQKLGHLPSMYQESVALLERYRLEGELGRGLFGTVWHGYDDAKHREVAVKIIPLQERSMDEKSFLLAKSIFNRMADQYAILRHPNIIRVEESQVLEGKGVLVMEIHAGHSIEQYTSHQKRLPLPWVIQVIAKMAMALDHAHRLKIFHGGLKPGNVLFNEYSHEIKLTGFGQVMLLEVLPFPEGNHPWQRVMVHMAPEQIKGELPTRRSDIYALGRIFFQLVTGSPPPVEPVSGKEFSAEIPECLRRIIQKCLEPRPEKRFANCIDLARDLVGCVKSQVST
;
A
#
# COMPACT_ATOMS: atom_id res chain seq x y z
N MET A 1 -13.59 -47.04 -12.93
CA MET A 1 -14.39 -45.79 -13.02
C MET A 1 -14.43 -45.02 -11.70
N ILE A 2 -14.69 -45.67 -10.56
CA ILE A 2 -14.85 -45.05 -9.22
C ILE A 2 -13.64 -44.20 -8.76
N HIS A 3 -12.40 -44.67 -8.96
CA HIS A 3 -11.18 -43.92 -8.60
C HIS A 3 -11.00 -42.59 -9.36
N PHE A 4 -11.56 -42.48 -10.58
CA PHE A 4 -11.45 -41.28 -11.41
C PHE A 4 -12.41 -40.16 -10.96
N PHE A 5 -13.56 -40.54 -10.41
CA PHE A 5 -14.54 -39.59 -9.86
C PHE A 5 -14.07 -39.02 -8.52
N SER A 6 -13.46 -39.86 -7.67
CA SER A 6 -12.89 -39.45 -6.37
C SER A 6 -11.90 -38.29 -6.52
N ASN A 7 -10.99 -38.34 -7.51
CA ASN A 7 -9.96 -37.31 -7.65
C ASN A 7 -10.51 -35.95 -8.10
N ARG A 8 -11.55 -35.90 -8.94
CA ARG A 8 -12.15 -34.62 -9.39
C ARG A 8 -12.97 -33.97 -8.28
N TRP A 9 -13.77 -34.77 -7.59
CA TRP A 9 -14.63 -34.29 -6.52
C TRP A 9 -13.80 -33.81 -5.34
N PHE A 10 -12.74 -34.55 -4.99
CA PHE A 10 -11.78 -34.14 -3.97
C PHE A 10 -11.12 -32.80 -4.31
N LEU A 11 -10.66 -32.62 -5.55
CA LEU A 11 -9.98 -31.38 -5.94
C LEU A 11 -10.94 -30.17 -6.01
N ILE A 12 -12.17 -30.35 -6.51
CA ILE A 12 -13.20 -29.29 -6.44
C ILE A 12 -13.54 -28.99 -4.98
N SER A 13 -13.62 -29.99 -4.10
CA SER A 13 -13.95 -29.76 -2.68
C SER A 13 -12.86 -28.95 -1.98
N ILE A 14 -11.59 -29.22 -2.28
CA ILE A 14 -10.46 -28.43 -1.80
C ILE A 14 -10.54 -27.02 -2.36
N LEU A 15 -10.87 -26.85 -3.64
CA LEU A 15 -11.00 -25.53 -4.27
C LEU A 15 -12.13 -24.72 -3.62
N THR A 16 -13.31 -25.31 -3.43
CA THR A 16 -14.43 -24.66 -2.74
C THR A 16 -14.07 -24.29 -1.29
N ALA A 17 -13.41 -25.18 -0.56
CA ALA A 17 -12.92 -24.89 0.79
C ALA A 17 -11.88 -23.75 0.80
N ALA A 18 -10.96 -23.72 -0.18
CA ALA A 18 -9.97 -22.66 -0.31
C ALA A 18 -10.62 -21.29 -0.58
N PHE A 19 -11.67 -21.24 -1.41
CA PHE A 19 -12.42 -20.01 -1.65
C PHE A 19 -13.21 -19.55 -0.41
N LEU A 20 -13.82 -20.47 0.34
CA LEU A 20 -14.47 -20.15 1.62
C LEU A 20 -13.47 -19.58 2.64
N LEU A 21 -12.27 -20.16 2.73
CA LEU A 21 -11.19 -19.66 3.59
C LEU A 21 -10.66 -18.30 3.12
N ALA A 22 -10.50 -18.12 1.81
CA ALA A 22 -10.05 -16.86 1.22
C ALA A 22 -11.08 -15.73 1.44
N ASP A 23 -12.38 -16.03 1.36
CA ASP A 23 -13.47 -15.10 1.67
C ASP A 23 -13.45 -14.71 3.16
N GLY A 24 -13.29 -15.69 4.06
CA GLY A 24 -13.17 -15.45 5.50
C GLY A 24 -11.92 -14.63 5.88
N ALA A 25 -10.84 -14.75 5.11
CA ALA A 25 -9.63 -13.94 5.25
C ALA A 25 -9.71 -12.59 4.50
N ALA A 26 -10.87 -12.23 3.93
CA ALA A 26 -11.11 -11.02 3.15
C ALA A 26 -10.20 -10.84 1.91
N LEU A 27 -9.60 -11.92 1.39
CA LEU A 27 -8.73 -11.88 0.21
C LEU A 27 -9.49 -11.55 -1.09
N LEU A 28 -10.77 -11.92 -1.17
CA LEU A 28 -11.64 -11.64 -2.31
C LEU A 28 -12.30 -10.26 -2.26
N ARG A 29 -12.21 -9.57 -1.12
CA ARG A 29 -12.85 -8.27 -0.88
C ARG A 29 -12.50 -7.20 -1.92
N PRO A 30 -11.25 -7.04 -2.39
CA PRO A 30 -10.94 -6.04 -3.42
C PRO A 30 -11.71 -6.28 -4.72
N LEU A 31 -11.86 -7.55 -5.13
CA LEU A 31 -12.60 -7.92 -6.33
C LEU A 31 -14.10 -7.68 -6.18
N GLU A 32 -14.65 -7.97 -5.00
CA GLU A 32 -16.05 -7.66 -4.67
C GLU A 32 -16.32 -6.15 -4.72
N MET A 33 -15.39 -5.33 -4.24
CA MET A 33 -15.49 -3.86 -4.27
C MET A 33 -15.48 -3.31 -5.70
N VAL A 34 -14.69 -3.88 -6.62
CA VAL A 34 -14.72 -3.49 -8.04
C VAL A 34 -16.11 -3.70 -8.64
N THR A 35 -16.71 -4.87 -8.40
CA THR A 35 -18.06 -5.15 -8.91
C THR A 35 -19.13 -4.31 -8.22
N TYR A 36 -18.95 -3.98 -6.94
CA TYR A 36 -19.81 -3.03 -6.23
C TYR A 36 -19.77 -1.66 -6.90
N ASP A 37 -18.56 -1.14 -7.21
CA ASP A 37 -18.41 0.17 -7.85
C ASP A 37 -19.09 0.22 -9.22
N TRP A 38 -19.00 -0.86 -10.02
CA TRP A 38 -19.76 -0.98 -11.26
C TRP A 38 -21.27 -0.94 -11.03
N GLY A 39 -21.77 -1.63 -10.00
CA GLY A 39 -23.18 -1.59 -9.64
C GLY A 39 -23.65 -0.19 -9.27
N VAL A 40 -22.84 0.57 -8.52
CA VAL A 40 -23.13 1.97 -8.17
C VAL A 40 -23.11 2.87 -9.40
N GLN A 41 -22.13 2.73 -10.30
CA GLN A 41 -22.06 3.49 -11.55
C GLN A 41 -23.26 3.24 -12.47
N MET A 42 -23.78 2.01 -12.48
CA MET A 42 -24.95 1.65 -13.29
C MET A 42 -26.27 2.11 -12.64
N SER A 43 -26.27 2.44 -11.36
CA SER A 43 -27.47 2.84 -10.63
C SER A 43 -27.68 4.35 -10.78
N GLN A 44 -28.77 4.74 -11.46
CA GLN A 44 -29.10 6.14 -11.70
C GLN A 44 -30.05 6.65 -10.61
N HIS A 45 -29.50 7.40 -9.65
CA HIS A 45 -30.28 8.16 -8.68
C HIS A 45 -30.35 9.64 -9.09
N PRO A 46 -31.55 10.24 -9.24
CA PRO A 46 -31.68 11.67 -9.53
C PRO A 46 -31.34 12.50 -8.29
N GLY A 47 -30.61 13.61 -8.46
CA GLY A 47 -30.23 14.49 -7.35
C GLY A 47 -31.43 15.03 -6.57
N ASP A 48 -31.27 15.14 -5.25
CA ASP A 48 -32.31 15.64 -4.35
C ASP A 48 -32.43 17.17 -4.46
N LYS A 49 -33.56 17.64 -4.97
CA LYS A 49 -33.87 19.06 -5.15
C LYS A 49 -34.07 19.83 -3.83
N ARG A 50 -34.08 19.14 -2.68
CA ARG A 50 -34.14 19.73 -1.33
C ARG A 50 -32.77 20.19 -0.84
N ILE A 51 -31.69 19.82 -1.54
CA ILE A 51 -30.31 20.10 -1.13
C ILE A 51 -29.70 21.10 -2.11
N VAL A 52 -29.16 22.18 -1.55
CA VAL A 52 -28.47 23.25 -2.26
C VAL A 52 -27.10 23.43 -1.64
N ALA A 53 -26.05 23.52 -2.46
CA ALA A 53 -24.69 23.76 -1.98
C ALA A 53 -24.21 25.17 -2.39
N ILE A 54 -23.66 25.90 -1.44
CA ILE A 54 -22.97 27.18 -1.65
C ILE A 54 -21.48 26.92 -1.47
N VAL A 55 -20.72 27.13 -2.54
CA VAL A 55 -19.34 26.67 -2.63
C VAL A 55 -18.37 27.83 -2.75
N VAL A 56 -17.29 27.79 -1.95
CA VAL A 56 -16.12 28.64 -2.17
C VAL A 56 -15.28 27.98 -3.25
N ASP A 57 -15.51 28.42 -4.49
CA ASP A 57 -14.86 27.98 -5.71
C ASP A 57 -13.74 28.95 -6.15
N ASP A 58 -12.99 28.58 -7.20
CA ASP A 58 -11.90 29.40 -7.72
C ASP A 58 -12.39 30.79 -8.17
N LYS A 59 -13.65 30.90 -8.61
CA LYS A 59 -14.31 32.18 -8.94
C LYS A 59 -14.46 33.08 -7.72
N SER A 60 -14.89 32.51 -6.59
CA SER A 60 -15.01 33.25 -5.33
C SER A 60 -13.64 33.72 -4.82
N LEU A 61 -12.60 32.90 -4.95
CA LEU A 61 -11.23 33.27 -4.60
C LEU A 61 -10.67 34.38 -5.50
N ALA A 62 -11.00 34.37 -6.79
CA ALA A 62 -10.58 35.41 -7.72
C ALA A 62 -11.22 36.78 -7.39
N ALA A 63 -12.47 36.79 -6.91
CA ALA A 63 -13.20 38.02 -6.60
C ALA A 63 -12.90 38.56 -5.20
N LEU A 64 -12.83 37.69 -4.19
CA LEU A 64 -12.73 38.06 -2.77
C LEU A 64 -11.30 37.90 -2.21
N GLY A 65 -10.38 37.36 -3.00
CA GLY A 65 -9.01 37.07 -2.60
C GLY A 65 -8.84 35.71 -1.93
N SER A 66 -7.62 35.44 -1.47
CA SER A 66 -7.25 34.16 -0.85
C SER A 66 -8.02 33.89 0.45
N TRP A 67 -8.58 32.69 0.56
CA TRP A 67 -9.22 32.17 1.76
C TRP A 67 -8.19 31.84 2.87
N PRO A 68 -8.47 32.02 4.17
CA PRO A 68 -9.74 32.46 4.79
C PRO A 68 -9.96 33.98 4.80
N TRP A 69 -11.22 34.42 4.60
CA TRP A 69 -11.61 35.84 4.60
C TRP A 69 -11.89 36.39 6.01
N ASP A 70 -12.14 37.70 6.10
CA ASP A 70 -12.63 38.35 7.30
C ASP A 70 -14.14 38.07 7.47
N GLY A 71 -14.58 37.79 8.71
CA GLY A 71 -15.94 37.34 9.07
C GLY A 71 -17.13 38.17 8.54
N ARG A 72 -16.87 39.30 7.87
CA ARG A 72 -17.87 40.20 7.26
C ARG A 72 -18.57 39.56 6.07
N HIS A 73 -17.82 38.85 5.22
CA HIS A 73 -18.38 38.18 4.05
C HIS A 73 -19.33 37.05 4.49
N GLU A 74 -18.96 36.31 5.54
CA GLU A 74 -19.76 35.26 6.16
C GLU A 74 -21.01 35.85 6.80
N LEU A 75 -20.88 36.95 7.53
CA LEU A 75 -22.01 37.64 8.14
C LEU A 75 -23.04 38.10 7.08
N GLN A 76 -22.55 38.67 5.97
CA GLN A 76 -23.41 39.08 4.86
C GLN A 76 -24.11 37.88 4.20
N LEU A 77 -23.38 36.79 3.95
CA LEU A 77 -23.98 35.57 3.40
C LEU A 77 -25.11 35.07 4.31
N ILE A 78 -24.83 34.92 5.61
CA ILE A 78 -25.82 34.41 6.56
C ILE A 78 -27.05 35.34 6.63
N ARG A 79 -26.89 36.67 6.58
CA ARG A 79 -28.03 37.59 6.49
C ARG A 79 -28.89 37.29 5.25
N THR A 80 -28.28 37.17 4.08
CA THR A 80 -29.00 36.86 2.83
C THR A 80 -29.73 35.51 2.93
N LEU A 81 -29.08 34.49 3.51
CA LEU A 81 -29.70 33.18 3.69
C LEU A 81 -30.86 33.23 4.67
N VAL A 82 -30.71 33.85 5.83
CA VAL A 82 -31.78 33.96 6.83
C VAL A 82 -33.00 34.69 6.25
N HIS A 83 -32.80 35.71 5.42
CA HIS A 83 -33.90 36.37 4.68
C HIS A 83 -34.62 35.43 3.70
N GLY A 84 -33.91 34.46 3.12
CA GLY A 84 -34.47 33.43 2.25
C GLY A 84 -35.31 32.36 2.97
N ASN A 85 -35.25 32.31 4.30
CA ASN A 85 -35.92 31.31 5.16
C ASN A 85 -35.65 29.85 4.73
N PRO A 86 -34.37 29.41 4.73
CA PRO A 86 -34.00 28.02 4.48
C PRO A 86 -34.51 27.11 5.58
N LYS A 87 -34.67 25.84 5.25
CA LYS A 87 -35.07 24.83 6.22
C LYS A 87 -33.95 24.58 7.23
N LEU A 88 -32.72 24.51 6.74
CA LEU A 88 -31.54 24.23 7.53
C LEU A 88 -30.31 24.82 6.82
N ILE A 89 -29.38 25.39 7.58
CA ILE A 89 -28.08 25.84 7.08
C ILE A 89 -27.00 25.00 7.75
N VAL A 90 -26.11 24.40 6.96
CA VAL A 90 -25.00 23.57 7.45
C VAL A 90 -23.70 24.19 6.97
N ASP A 91 -22.86 24.64 7.89
CA ASP A 91 -21.56 25.22 7.56
C ASP A 91 -20.43 24.24 7.88
N THR A 92 -19.67 23.86 6.85
CA THR A 92 -18.54 22.94 6.96
C THR A 92 -17.20 23.66 7.10
N ARG A 93 -17.15 25.00 7.11
CA ARG A 93 -15.91 25.79 7.00
C ARG A 93 -15.36 26.15 8.38
N VAL A 94 -14.82 25.17 9.10
CA VAL A 94 -14.34 25.37 10.47
C VAL A 94 -13.09 26.27 10.52
N ALA A 95 -12.25 26.22 9.49
CA ALA A 95 -11.02 27.01 9.38
C ALA A 95 -11.22 28.54 9.31
N THR A 96 -12.42 29.02 8.94
CA THR A 96 -12.74 30.46 8.85
C THR A 96 -12.46 31.19 10.17
N PHE A 97 -12.81 30.54 11.27
CA PHE A 97 -12.79 31.15 12.59
C PHE A 97 -11.41 31.21 13.24
N LYS A 98 -10.37 30.65 12.58
CA LYS A 98 -9.00 30.64 13.09
C LYS A 98 -8.28 31.99 12.91
N ARG A 99 -8.82 32.88 12.07
CA ARG A 99 -8.25 34.22 11.80
C ARG A 99 -8.79 35.30 12.74
N ASP A 100 -9.95 35.07 13.35
CA ASP A 100 -10.35 35.81 14.54
C ASP A 100 -9.36 35.40 15.63
N LYS A 101 -8.37 36.26 15.91
CA LYS A 101 -7.45 36.02 17.02
C LYS A 101 -8.32 35.73 18.24
N PRO A 102 -8.09 34.64 18.99
CA PRO A 102 -8.83 34.37 20.20
C PRO A 102 -8.90 35.66 21.00
N SER A 103 -10.07 36.00 21.53
CA SER A 103 -10.24 37.17 22.41
C SER A 103 -9.12 37.25 23.46
N LEU A 104 -8.70 36.09 23.98
CA LEU A 104 -7.54 35.89 24.85
C LEU A 104 -6.18 36.28 24.24
N GLU A 105 -5.94 36.01 22.96
CA GLU A 105 -4.69 36.35 22.28
C GLU A 105 -4.61 37.86 21.99
N ILE A 106 -5.71 38.49 21.56
CA ILE A 106 -5.83 39.95 21.44
C ILE A 106 -5.56 40.61 22.79
N LEU A 107 -6.21 40.11 23.85
CA LEU A 107 -6.00 40.58 25.21
C LEU A 107 -4.57 40.34 25.69
N SER A 108 -3.92 39.24 25.30
CA SER A 108 -2.52 38.97 25.64
C SER A 108 -1.53 39.87 24.89
N GLN A 109 -1.81 40.20 23.63
CA GLN A 109 -1.00 41.12 22.82
C GLN A 109 -1.15 42.54 23.35
N ALA A 110 -2.40 42.96 23.61
CA ALA A 110 -2.69 44.23 24.26
C ALA A 110 -2.00 44.31 25.63
N ARG A 111 -2.07 43.25 26.45
CA ARG A 111 -1.41 43.19 27.77
C ARG A 111 0.11 43.26 27.66
N LYS A 112 0.75 42.47 26.79
CA LYS A 112 2.22 42.51 26.57
C LYS A 112 2.67 43.89 26.12
N LYS A 113 1.89 44.54 25.24
CA LYS A 113 2.20 45.89 24.78
C LYS A 113 1.98 46.92 25.89
N LEU A 114 0.92 46.81 26.67
CA LEU A 114 0.65 47.63 27.86
C LEU A 114 1.78 47.50 28.91
N GLU A 115 2.29 46.28 29.12
CA GLU A 115 3.45 46.01 29.99
C GLU A 115 4.74 46.64 29.43
N SER A 116 4.97 46.60 28.11
CA SER A 116 6.11 47.28 27.47
C SER A 116 6.05 48.81 27.60
N ILE A 117 4.84 49.38 27.57
CA ILE A 117 4.60 50.82 27.74
C ILE A 117 4.81 51.20 29.21
N ARG A 118 4.31 50.39 30.15
CA ARG A 118 4.49 50.55 31.60
C ARG A 118 5.97 50.49 32.01
N TYR A 119 6.76 49.60 31.39
CA TYR A 119 8.20 49.53 31.64
C TYR A 119 8.92 50.81 31.17
N ARG A 120 8.57 51.35 29.99
CA ARG A 120 9.18 52.58 29.44
C ARG A 120 8.80 53.85 30.21
N THR A 121 7.60 53.90 30.79
CA THR A 121 7.12 55.06 31.59
C THR A 121 7.71 55.12 32.99
N GLN A 122 8.20 54.01 33.54
CA GLN A 122 8.94 54.02 34.83
C GLN A 122 10.34 54.63 34.73
N THR A 123 10.87 54.80 33.52
CA THR A 123 12.25 55.27 33.29
C THR A 123 12.38 56.73 32.82
N HIS A 124 11.35 57.39 32.26
CA HIS A 124 11.44 58.80 31.83
C HIS A 124 10.08 59.53 31.78
N ALA A 125 10.11 60.87 31.90
CA ALA A 125 8.96 61.78 31.84
C ALA A 125 8.12 61.57 30.55
N ALA A 126 6.83 61.29 30.74
CA ALA A 126 6.02 60.56 29.78
C ALA A 126 5.35 61.39 28.67
N SER A 127 5.45 62.72 28.66
CA SER A 127 4.58 63.55 27.81
C SER A 127 5.13 63.94 26.44
N GLU A 128 6.43 63.75 26.14
CA GLU A 128 7.03 64.29 24.89
C GLU A 128 7.87 63.29 24.09
N ASN A 129 7.84 61.99 24.43
CA ASN A 129 8.66 61.00 23.73
C ASN A 129 7.94 60.41 22.49
N PRO A 130 8.43 60.61 21.25
CA PRO A 130 7.79 60.10 20.02
C PRO A 130 7.58 58.58 20.03
N GLY A 131 8.45 57.83 20.71
CA GLY A 131 8.35 56.38 20.84
C GLY A 131 7.20 55.92 21.74
N PHE A 132 6.76 56.75 22.70
CA PHE A 132 5.60 56.47 23.56
C PHE A 132 4.29 56.68 22.78
N ILE A 133 4.18 57.81 22.06
CA ILE A 133 3.03 58.12 21.21
C ILE A 133 2.82 57.03 20.15
N LYS A 134 3.91 56.59 19.49
CA LYS A 134 3.86 55.49 18.51
C LYS A 134 3.43 54.16 19.13
N SER A 135 3.90 53.84 20.34
CA SER A 135 3.54 52.59 21.03
C SER A 135 2.08 52.59 21.50
N MET A 136 1.56 53.76 21.89
CA MET A 136 0.15 53.96 22.26
C MET A 136 -0.77 53.88 21.05
N SER A 137 -0.41 54.50 19.92
CA SER A 137 -1.20 54.41 18.68
C SER A 137 -1.25 52.98 18.13
N GLU A 138 -0.14 52.24 18.19
CA GLU A 138 -0.10 50.81 17.81
C GLU A 138 -1.00 49.94 18.73
N LEU A 139 -1.08 50.27 20.02
CA LEU A 139 -1.95 49.55 20.97
C LEU A 139 -3.42 49.88 20.73
N GLU A 140 -3.74 51.13 20.46
CA GLU A 140 -5.08 51.59 20.08
C GLU A 140 -5.54 50.94 18.78
N GLU A 141 -4.66 50.77 17.80
CA GLU A 141 -4.92 50.05 16.56
C GLU A 141 -5.25 48.56 16.82
N ILE A 142 -4.44 47.87 17.64
CA ILE A 142 -4.67 46.46 18.01
C ILE A 142 -6.02 46.28 18.73
N LEU A 143 -6.35 47.18 19.67
CA LEU A 143 -7.62 47.13 20.40
C LEU A 143 -8.80 47.46 19.49
N THR A 144 -8.65 48.44 18.60
CA THR A 144 -9.71 48.83 17.65
C THR A 144 -10.02 47.71 16.66
N ASP A 145 -9.00 47.05 16.13
CA ASP A 145 -9.15 45.90 15.23
C ASP A 145 -9.79 44.71 15.96
N GLY A 146 -9.35 44.43 17.18
CA GLY A 146 -9.93 43.37 18.02
C GLY A 146 -11.40 43.62 18.39
N VAL A 147 -11.78 44.86 18.73
CA VAL A 147 -13.17 45.23 19.01
C VAL A 147 -14.04 45.09 17.75
N LYS A 148 -13.51 45.42 16.56
CA LYS A 148 -14.22 45.21 15.29
C LYS A 148 -14.48 43.73 15.01
N GLN A 149 -13.47 42.86 15.17
CA GLN A 149 -13.63 41.40 14.99
C GLN A 149 -14.63 40.80 15.98
N LEU A 150 -14.56 41.20 17.25
CA LEU A 150 -15.53 40.80 18.28
C LEU A 150 -16.95 41.28 17.95
N GLY A 151 -17.09 42.47 17.36
CA GLY A 151 -18.37 43.00 16.88
C GLY A 151 -19.01 42.12 15.81
N VAL A 152 -18.23 41.71 14.80
CA VAL A 152 -18.68 40.84 13.72
C VAL A 152 -19.11 39.46 14.26
N THR A 153 -18.29 38.85 15.11
CA THR A 153 -18.61 37.54 15.72
C THR A 153 -19.89 37.63 16.57
N ARG A 154 -20.03 38.67 17.39
CA ARG A 154 -21.22 38.86 18.23
C ARG A 154 -22.49 39.04 17.39
N GLU A 155 -22.38 39.78 16.29
CA GLU A 155 -23.51 39.97 15.38
C GLU A 155 -23.86 38.69 14.61
N TYR A 156 -22.85 37.92 14.19
CA TYR A 156 -23.01 36.60 13.59
C TYR A 156 -23.77 35.66 14.53
N VAL A 157 -23.31 35.56 15.78
CA VAL A 157 -23.95 34.74 16.82
C VAL A 157 -25.38 35.20 17.10
N LYS A 158 -25.64 36.51 17.10
CA LYS A 158 -27.00 37.06 17.26
C LYS A 158 -27.92 36.64 16.12
N ILE A 159 -27.47 36.76 14.87
CA ILE A 159 -28.28 36.38 13.70
C ILE A 159 -28.51 34.87 13.67
N MET A 160 -27.49 34.07 13.99
CA MET A 160 -27.62 32.62 14.13
C MET A 160 -28.65 32.24 15.19
N GLY A 161 -28.60 32.86 16.37
CA GLY A 161 -29.57 32.62 17.44
C GLY A 161 -31.01 32.99 17.05
N LEU A 162 -31.18 34.02 16.22
CA LEU A 162 -32.49 34.39 15.66
C LEU A 162 -32.98 33.40 14.59
N ALA A 163 -32.08 32.83 13.80
CA ALA A 163 -32.42 31.87 12.76
C ALA A 163 -32.78 30.49 13.33
N GLY A 164 -32.04 30.02 14.35
CA GLY A 164 -32.34 28.79 15.09
C GLY A 164 -32.21 27.48 14.30
N ASN A 165 -31.68 27.53 13.06
CA ASN A 165 -31.64 26.41 12.12
C ASN A 165 -30.23 26.18 11.52
N MET A 166 -29.18 26.49 12.29
CA MET A 166 -27.79 26.36 11.83
C MET A 166 -27.04 25.19 12.50
N ILE A 167 -26.36 24.38 11.69
CA ILE A 167 -25.51 23.26 12.12
C ILE A 167 -24.07 23.53 11.69
N PHE A 168 -23.11 23.18 12.54
CA PHE A 168 -21.68 23.34 12.24
C PHE A 168 -20.95 22.00 12.25
N ALA A 169 -19.97 21.90 11.35
CA ALA A 169 -19.05 20.78 11.30
C ALA A 169 -18.04 20.83 12.44
N MET A 170 -17.66 19.65 12.91
CA MET A 170 -16.42 19.40 13.66
C MET A 170 -15.52 18.54 12.78
N GLU A 171 -14.36 19.06 12.43
CA GLU A 171 -13.43 18.40 11.53
C GLU A 171 -12.60 17.39 12.31
N GLY A 172 -12.71 16.13 11.92
CA GLY A 172 -12.00 15.01 12.53
C GLY A 172 -11.12 14.24 11.56
N VAL A 173 -10.17 13.50 12.14
CA VAL A 173 -9.42 12.45 11.44
C VAL A 173 -9.44 11.17 12.26
N ASP A 174 -9.34 10.04 11.57
CA ASP A 174 -9.26 8.74 12.20
C ASP A 174 -8.16 8.72 13.26
N PHE A 175 -8.52 8.29 14.46
CA PHE A 175 -7.60 8.22 15.57
C PHE A 175 -6.56 7.12 15.29
N GLN A 176 -5.38 7.52 14.83
CA GLN A 176 -4.27 6.58 14.67
C GLN A 176 -3.66 6.31 16.04
N TYR A 177 -3.54 5.02 16.38
CA TYR A 177 -2.88 4.55 17.61
C TYR A 177 -1.46 5.10 17.70
N GLY A 178 -1.33 6.24 18.39
CA GLY A 178 -0.06 6.98 18.44
C GLY A 178 -0.18 8.51 18.50
N GLN A 179 -1.33 9.08 18.15
CA GLN A 179 -1.54 10.53 18.28
C GLN A 179 -1.97 10.93 19.70
N ALA A 180 -1.51 12.09 20.21
CA ALA A 180 -1.90 12.60 21.52
C ALA A 180 -3.43 12.48 21.74
N PRO A 181 -3.90 12.13 22.94
CA PRO A 181 -5.33 12.04 23.20
C PRO A 181 -6.01 13.34 22.76
N ALA A 182 -7.18 13.23 22.11
CA ALA A 182 -7.92 14.39 21.69
C ALA A 182 -8.14 15.32 22.90
N PRO A 183 -7.90 16.64 22.76
CA PRO A 183 -8.02 17.57 23.88
C PRO A 183 -9.38 17.45 24.56
N GLU A 184 -9.43 17.72 25.87
CA GLU A 184 -10.71 17.75 26.59
C GLU A 184 -11.64 18.77 25.92
N LEU A 185 -12.82 18.28 25.52
CA LEU A 185 -13.83 19.11 24.87
C LEU A 185 -14.48 20.02 25.90
N SER A 186 -14.71 21.28 25.51
CA SER A 186 -15.42 22.23 26.36
C SER A 186 -16.86 21.78 26.64
N GLY A 187 -17.42 22.23 27.77
CA GLY A 187 -18.80 21.93 28.14
C GLY A 187 -19.81 22.32 27.06
N GLU A 188 -19.60 23.44 26.34
CA GLU A 188 -20.47 23.89 25.25
C GLU A 188 -20.52 22.92 24.07
N ILE A 189 -19.40 22.28 23.74
CA ILE A 189 -19.33 21.26 22.67
C ILE A 189 -19.96 19.96 23.16
N VAL A 190 -19.67 19.55 24.39
CA VAL A 190 -20.17 18.30 24.98
C VAL A 190 -21.71 18.27 25.10
N LYS A 191 -22.38 19.42 25.21
CA LYS A 191 -23.86 19.51 25.20
C LYS A 191 -24.50 18.94 23.94
N HIS A 192 -23.76 18.94 22.82
CA HIS A 192 -24.22 18.39 21.55
C HIS A 192 -23.95 16.89 21.41
N ALA A 193 -23.26 16.27 22.37
CA ALA A 193 -23.03 14.84 22.40
C ALA A 193 -24.34 14.07 22.67
N ILE A 194 -24.46 12.91 22.04
CA ILE A 194 -25.57 11.99 22.25
C ILE A 194 -25.28 11.16 23.50
N GLN A 195 -26.28 10.98 24.37
CA GLN A 195 -26.13 10.12 25.53
C GLN A 195 -26.02 8.66 25.06
N PRO A 196 -24.90 7.96 25.35
CA PRO A 196 -24.77 6.57 24.99
C PRO A 196 -25.71 5.71 25.85
N ALA A 197 -26.34 4.71 25.27
CA ALA A 197 -26.87 3.60 26.06
C ALA A 197 -25.68 2.83 26.65
N ALA A 198 -25.82 2.26 27.86
CA ALA A 198 -24.72 1.65 28.62
C ALA A 198 -23.92 0.54 27.89
N SER A 199 -24.37 0.09 26.71
CA SER A 199 -23.77 -0.94 25.87
C SER A 199 -23.50 -0.51 24.41
N SER A 200 -23.60 0.78 24.06
CA SER A 200 -23.68 1.23 22.65
C SER A 200 -22.42 1.85 22.04
N MET A 201 -21.28 1.84 22.74
CA MET A 201 -20.02 2.39 22.20
C MET A 201 -19.18 1.38 21.42
N VAL A 202 -19.58 0.10 21.40
CA VAL A 202 -18.89 -0.96 20.65
C VAL A 202 -19.24 -0.84 19.16
N GLY A 203 -18.21 -0.78 18.30
CA GLY A 203 -18.35 -0.71 16.83
C GLY A 203 -18.15 0.69 16.23
N LEU A 204 -18.32 1.76 17.02
CA LEU A 204 -18.16 3.13 16.49
C LEU A 204 -16.67 3.54 16.43
N PRO A 205 -16.22 4.12 15.30
CA PRO A 205 -14.86 4.59 15.13
C PRO A 205 -14.53 5.73 16.09
N GLU A 206 -13.30 5.73 16.57
CA GLU A 206 -12.75 6.80 17.41
C GLU A 206 -12.01 7.79 16.53
N ILE A 207 -12.31 9.08 16.72
CA ILE A 207 -11.79 10.17 15.92
C ILE A 207 -11.10 11.18 16.82
N ALA A 208 -9.94 11.66 16.37
CA ALA A 208 -9.34 12.88 16.90
C ALA A 208 -9.97 14.08 16.20
N ILE A 209 -10.64 14.96 16.94
CA ILE A 209 -11.07 16.24 16.39
C ILE A 209 -9.83 17.11 16.18
N ILE A 210 -9.67 17.61 14.96
CA ILE A 210 -8.65 18.58 14.58
C ILE A 210 -9.18 19.99 14.84
N GLN A 211 -10.44 20.26 14.47
CA GLN A 211 -11.02 21.60 14.56
C GLN A 211 -12.46 21.57 15.04
N THR A 212 -12.79 22.52 15.92
CA THR A 212 -14.14 22.80 16.39
C THR A 212 -14.49 24.24 16.08
N PRO A 213 -15.78 24.58 15.88
CA PRO A 213 -16.19 25.97 15.81
C PRO A 213 -15.89 26.69 17.15
N PRO A 214 -15.75 28.04 17.14
CA PRO A 214 -15.62 28.85 18.35
C PRO A 214 -16.72 28.54 19.37
N LEU A 215 -16.41 28.68 20.65
CA LEU A 215 -17.32 28.33 21.74
C LEU A 215 -18.62 29.14 21.71
N GLU A 216 -18.53 30.41 21.35
CA GLU A 216 -19.67 31.32 21.20
C GLU A 216 -20.63 30.82 20.13
N ILE A 217 -20.10 30.34 19.01
CA ILE A 217 -20.88 29.77 17.90
C ILE A 217 -21.44 28.40 18.30
N ALA A 218 -20.60 27.52 18.86
CA ALA A 218 -21.00 26.20 19.33
C ALA A 218 -22.17 26.27 20.33
N SER A 219 -22.18 27.27 21.23
CA SER A 219 -23.21 27.43 22.25
C SER A 219 -24.59 27.81 21.70
N GLN A 220 -24.64 28.49 20.55
CA GLN A 220 -25.89 28.96 19.92
C GLN A 220 -26.25 28.16 18.65
N SER A 221 -25.43 27.17 18.30
CA SER A 221 -25.70 26.24 17.18
C SER A 221 -26.88 25.33 17.51
N LEU A 222 -27.69 24.97 16.51
CA LEU A 222 -28.78 23.99 16.68
C LEU A 222 -28.22 22.59 16.99
N ALA A 223 -27.13 22.22 16.33
CA ALA A 223 -26.39 21.00 16.57
C ALA A 223 -24.96 21.07 16.02
N LEU A 224 -24.09 20.18 16.49
CA LEU A 224 -22.76 19.94 15.94
C LEU A 224 -22.67 18.52 15.37
N GLY A 225 -21.99 18.36 14.25
CA GLY A 225 -21.78 17.06 13.60
C GLY A 225 -20.34 16.84 13.16
N VAL A 226 -19.84 15.61 13.28
CA VAL A 226 -18.47 15.28 12.90
C VAL A 226 -18.37 14.99 11.40
N THR A 227 -17.37 15.57 10.74
CA THR A 227 -16.98 15.27 9.35
C THR A 227 -15.52 14.86 9.28
N ILE A 228 -15.17 13.93 8.40
CA ILE A 228 -13.79 13.47 8.22
C ILE A 228 -13.12 14.28 7.11
N VAL A 229 -11.93 14.83 7.37
CA VAL A 229 -11.23 15.72 6.43
C VAL A 229 -10.42 14.97 5.38
N ALA A 230 -9.93 13.77 5.69
CA ALA A 230 -9.26 12.90 4.74
C ALA A 230 -9.28 11.42 5.20
N PRO A 231 -9.49 10.46 4.29
CA PRO A 231 -9.39 9.04 4.61
C PRO A 231 -7.93 8.63 4.89
N VAL A 232 -7.74 7.62 5.76
CA VAL A 232 -6.43 7.10 6.25
C VAL A 232 -5.46 6.68 5.14
N HIS A 233 -5.95 6.44 3.92
CA HIS A 233 -5.14 6.06 2.78
C HIS A 233 -5.42 7.05 1.64
N ALA A 234 -4.43 7.88 1.31
CA ALA A 234 -4.41 8.61 0.05
C ALA A 234 -4.66 7.59 -1.08
N HIS A 235 -5.70 7.81 -1.90
CA HIS A 235 -6.21 6.92 -2.96
C HIS A 235 -7.17 5.78 -2.56
N SER A 236 -7.74 5.79 -1.35
CA SER A 236 -8.86 4.88 -1.05
C SER A 236 -10.21 5.48 -1.48
N THR A 237 -10.92 4.80 -2.38
CA THR A 237 -12.27 5.19 -2.80
C THR A 237 -13.21 5.16 -1.58
N THR A 238 -13.83 6.30 -1.28
CA THR A 238 -14.74 6.45 -0.15
C THR A 238 -16.12 5.93 -0.56
N ARG A 239 -16.56 4.85 0.09
CA ARG A 239 -17.83 4.14 -0.20
C ARG A 239 -18.82 4.21 0.95
N THR A 240 -18.31 4.46 2.15
CA THR A 240 -19.06 4.34 3.40
C THR A 240 -19.02 5.62 4.18
N THR A 241 -20.15 6.01 4.77
CA THR A 241 -20.19 7.06 5.80
C THR A 241 -20.68 6.46 7.11
N HIS A 242 -20.10 6.89 8.23
CA HIS A 242 -20.54 6.42 9.55
C HIS A 242 -21.64 7.33 10.08
N LEU A 243 -22.61 6.76 10.79
CA LEU A 243 -23.71 7.51 11.39
C LEU A 243 -23.28 8.26 12.66
N GLY A 244 -22.21 7.81 13.33
CA GLY A 244 -21.69 8.44 14.54
C GLY A 244 -20.23 8.12 14.78
N TYR A 245 -19.62 8.91 15.67
CA TYR A 245 -18.20 8.87 15.98
C TYR A 245 -17.98 9.02 17.49
N ARG A 246 -16.97 8.32 18.01
CA ARG A 246 -16.46 8.56 19.36
C ARG A 246 -15.40 9.65 19.33
N VAL A 247 -15.56 10.65 20.19
CA VAL A 247 -14.56 11.69 20.42
C VAL A 247 -14.41 11.89 21.91
N SER A 248 -13.18 11.73 22.43
CA SER A 248 -12.85 11.91 23.85
C SER A 248 -13.82 11.16 24.80
N GLY A 249 -14.20 9.92 24.43
CA GLY A 249 -15.13 9.09 25.20
C GLY A 249 -16.61 9.51 25.15
N LYS A 250 -16.96 10.52 24.35
CA LYS A 250 -18.33 10.97 24.07
C LYS A 250 -18.76 10.56 22.66
N LEU A 251 -20.06 10.40 22.45
CA LEU A 251 -20.64 10.03 21.17
C LEU A 251 -21.18 11.27 20.46
N PHE A 252 -20.74 11.49 19.23
CA PHE A 252 -21.28 12.55 18.37
C PHE A 252 -21.86 11.95 17.09
N PRO A 253 -22.96 12.52 16.56
CA PRO A 253 -23.47 12.12 15.26
C PRO A 253 -22.53 12.59 14.15
N SER A 254 -22.55 11.90 13.01
CA SER A 254 -21.94 12.44 11.81
C SER A 254 -22.69 13.67 11.31
N LEU A 255 -21.99 14.53 10.58
CA LEU A 255 -22.56 15.74 10.00
C LEU A 255 -23.74 15.40 9.07
N ALA A 256 -23.64 14.32 8.29
CA ALA A 256 -24.72 13.84 7.44
C ALA A 256 -25.95 13.42 8.25
N LEU A 257 -25.77 12.60 9.30
CA LEU A 257 -26.87 12.12 10.14
C LEU A 257 -27.60 13.28 10.82
N ILE A 258 -26.86 14.19 11.47
CA ILE A 258 -27.49 15.27 12.23
C ILE A 258 -28.22 16.25 11.30
N THR A 259 -27.67 16.48 10.10
CA THR A 259 -28.32 17.28 9.05
C THR A 259 -29.64 16.66 8.64
N ALA A 260 -29.64 15.36 8.32
CA ALA A 260 -30.85 14.65 7.95
C ALA A 260 -31.89 14.65 9.08
N ALA A 261 -31.47 14.33 10.32
CA ALA A 261 -32.33 14.30 11.50
C ALA A 261 -33.01 15.65 11.75
N ARG A 262 -32.24 16.75 11.76
CA ARG A 262 -32.78 18.09 12.00
C ARG A 262 -33.67 18.57 10.86
N SER A 263 -33.36 18.22 9.62
CA SER A 263 -34.26 18.49 8.49
C SER A 263 -35.59 17.73 8.61
N LEU A 264 -35.65 16.61 9.32
CA LEU A 264 -36.89 15.87 9.61
C LEU A 264 -37.55 16.31 10.93
N ASN A 265 -37.06 17.38 11.56
CA ASN A 265 -37.48 17.86 12.88
C ASN A 265 -37.28 16.85 14.02
N ILE A 266 -36.33 15.92 13.88
CA ILE A 266 -36.00 14.93 14.91
C ILE A 266 -34.90 15.52 15.82
N PRO A 267 -35.11 15.59 17.14
CA PRO A 267 -34.12 16.12 18.08
C PRO A 267 -32.96 15.13 18.31
N SER A 268 -31.78 15.64 18.67
CA SER A 268 -30.60 14.80 18.96
C SER A 268 -30.83 13.79 20.09
N SER A 269 -31.78 14.06 21.00
CA SER A 269 -32.14 13.17 22.12
C SER A 269 -32.87 11.90 21.70
N GLU A 270 -33.49 11.89 20.51
CA GLU A 270 -34.16 10.70 19.95
C GLU A 270 -33.18 9.79 19.21
N LEU A 271 -31.98 10.28 18.87
CA LEU A 271 -30.96 9.49 18.21
C LEU A 271 -30.35 8.51 19.20
N ARG A 272 -30.74 7.24 19.09
CA ARG A 272 -30.27 6.17 19.99
C ARG A 272 -29.42 5.16 19.24
N PHE A 273 -28.14 5.13 19.58
CA PHE A 273 -27.24 4.07 19.15
C PHE A 273 -27.41 2.91 20.13
N VAL A 274 -27.78 1.73 19.64
CA VAL A 274 -27.91 0.53 20.48
C VAL A 274 -27.31 -0.64 19.72
N ALA A 275 -26.30 -1.28 20.31
CA ALA A 275 -25.65 -2.43 19.69
C ALA A 275 -26.68 -3.55 19.40
N ASN A 276 -26.57 -4.18 18.23
CA ASN A 276 -27.45 -5.27 17.77
C ASN A 276 -28.94 -4.90 17.63
N LYS A 277 -29.31 -3.62 17.62
CA LYS A 277 -30.64 -3.15 17.22
C LYS A 277 -30.52 -2.27 15.99
N PRO A 278 -31.53 -2.26 15.10
CA PRO A 278 -31.54 -1.34 13.97
C PRO A 278 -31.57 0.09 14.49
N PHE A 279 -30.68 0.93 13.96
CA PHE A 279 -30.73 2.37 14.19
C PHE A 279 -31.99 2.94 13.54
N THR A 280 -32.78 3.68 14.31
CA THR A 280 -34.02 4.29 13.82
C THR A 280 -33.90 5.80 13.76
N LEU A 281 -34.27 6.38 12.63
CA LEU A 281 -34.44 7.82 12.44
C LEU A 281 -35.94 8.12 12.35
N GLY A 282 -36.54 8.51 13.48
CA GLY A 282 -38.00 8.64 13.59
C GLY A 282 -38.68 7.29 13.44
N GLN A 283 -39.50 7.12 12.40
CA GLN A 283 -40.20 5.86 12.10
C GLN A 283 -39.40 4.91 11.19
N TRP A 284 -38.25 5.36 10.67
CA TRP A 284 -37.51 4.63 9.65
C TRP A 284 -36.31 3.91 10.24
N ALA A 285 -36.11 2.64 9.88
CA ALA A 285 -34.90 1.92 10.21
C ALA A 285 -33.82 2.24 9.16
N VAL A 286 -32.75 2.91 9.57
CA VAL A 286 -31.62 3.18 8.69
C VAL A 286 -30.79 1.89 8.61
N PRO A 287 -30.58 1.34 7.41
CA PRO A 287 -29.74 0.16 7.26
C PRO A 287 -28.28 0.50 7.57
N HIS A 288 -27.63 -0.29 8.41
CA HIS A 288 -26.24 -0.07 8.80
C HIS A 288 -25.49 -1.38 9.07
N ASP A 289 -24.16 -1.35 9.01
CA ASP A 289 -23.30 -2.46 9.40
C ASP A 289 -23.08 -2.51 10.94
N GLN A 290 -22.22 -3.43 11.41
CA GLN A 290 -21.93 -3.55 12.84
C GLN A 290 -21.24 -2.32 13.46
N ASN A 291 -20.66 -1.45 12.62
CA ASN A 291 -19.96 -0.23 13.02
C ASN A 291 -20.83 1.03 12.83
N PHE A 292 -22.13 0.86 12.57
CA PHE A 292 -23.05 1.93 12.21
C PHE A 292 -22.60 2.71 10.96
N ALA A 293 -21.93 2.06 10.03
CA ALA A 293 -21.62 2.59 8.71
C ALA A 293 -22.71 2.22 7.70
N ILE A 294 -22.98 3.15 6.79
CA ILE A 294 -23.87 2.97 5.64
C ILE A 294 -23.06 3.07 4.36
N LEU A 295 -23.45 2.32 3.33
CA LEU A 295 -22.88 2.47 2.00
C LEU A 295 -23.60 3.61 1.28
N THR A 296 -22.84 4.66 0.96
CA THR A 296 -23.35 5.90 0.40
C THR A 296 -23.83 5.68 -1.03
N SER A 297 -24.99 6.23 -1.36
CA SER A 297 -25.52 6.26 -2.72
C SER A 297 -25.04 7.51 -3.44
N PHE A 298 -24.53 7.32 -4.65
CA PHE A 298 -23.98 8.40 -5.46
C PHE A 298 -24.97 8.79 -6.56
N TYR A 299 -25.32 10.08 -6.58
CA TYR A 299 -26.31 10.67 -7.46
C TYR A 299 -25.63 11.16 -8.74
N HIS A 300 -26.31 11.05 -9.87
CA HIS A 300 -25.73 11.42 -11.16
C HIS A 300 -26.23 12.79 -11.60
N GLY A 301 -25.30 13.65 -12.01
CA GLY A 301 -25.60 14.89 -12.70
C GLY A 301 -25.54 14.74 -14.21
N ASN A 302 -25.96 15.77 -14.94
CA ASN A 302 -25.86 15.78 -16.40
C ASN A 302 -24.41 16.09 -16.82
N GLY A 303 -23.62 15.06 -17.15
CA GLY A 303 -22.24 15.22 -17.60
C GLY A 303 -21.30 15.69 -16.48
N SER A 304 -20.73 16.88 -16.60
CA SER A 304 -19.81 17.48 -15.62
C SER A 304 -20.51 18.34 -14.56
N GLN A 305 -21.84 18.50 -14.64
CA GLN A 305 -22.59 19.27 -13.66
C GLN A 305 -22.89 18.44 -12.41
N SER A 306 -22.84 19.07 -11.24
CA SER A 306 -23.23 18.44 -9.98
C SER A 306 -24.69 17.95 -10.03
N PRO A 307 -25.02 16.79 -9.44
CA PRO A 307 -26.41 16.35 -9.27
C PRO A 307 -27.23 17.28 -8.39
N PHE A 308 -26.59 18.10 -7.57
CA PHE A 308 -27.22 19.06 -6.67
C PHE A 308 -27.10 20.48 -7.20
N SER A 309 -28.01 21.36 -6.80
CA SER A 309 -27.93 22.78 -7.18
C SER A 309 -26.77 23.45 -6.45
N THR A 310 -25.70 23.75 -7.16
CA THR A 310 -24.49 24.42 -6.65
C THR A 310 -24.44 25.89 -7.07
N PHE A 311 -24.24 26.79 -6.11
CA PHE A 311 -24.04 28.22 -6.33
C PHE A 311 -22.67 28.67 -5.81
N SER A 312 -21.99 29.52 -6.57
CA SER A 312 -20.73 30.14 -6.14
C SER A 312 -20.99 31.12 -4.98
N PHE A 313 -20.13 31.11 -3.98
CA PHE A 313 -20.24 31.97 -2.79
C PHE A 313 -20.36 33.45 -3.17
N VAL A 314 -19.53 33.92 -4.12
CA VAL A 314 -19.56 35.32 -4.57
C VAL A 314 -20.87 35.68 -5.27
N ASP A 315 -21.49 34.77 -6.03
CA ASP A 315 -22.73 35.07 -6.74
C ASP A 315 -23.92 35.25 -5.78
N VAL A 316 -23.91 34.54 -4.64
CA VAL A 316 -24.91 34.73 -3.58
C VAL A 316 -24.68 36.05 -2.85
N LEU A 317 -23.43 36.42 -2.58
CA LEU A 317 -23.09 37.70 -1.95
C LEU A 317 -23.45 38.93 -2.79
N GLU A 318 -23.22 38.85 -4.10
CA GLU A 318 -23.56 39.90 -5.06
C GLU A 318 -25.07 39.94 -5.40
N ASN A 319 -25.89 39.14 -4.72
CA ASN A 319 -27.34 39.02 -4.93
C ASN A 319 -27.75 38.63 -6.36
N LYS A 320 -26.87 37.94 -7.11
CA LYS A 320 -27.22 37.38 -8.43
C LYS A 320 -28.20 36.22 -8.30
N ILE A 321 -28.14 35.51 -7.18
CA ILE A 321 -29.10 34.46 -6.81
C ILE A 321 -30.12 35.06 -5.84
N PRO A 322 -31.42 35.04 -6.17
CA PRO A 322 -32.43 35.61 -5.28
C PRO A 322 -32.55 34.77 -3.99
N ALA A 323 -32.75 35.43 -2.85
CA ALA A 323 -32.88 34.75 -1.55
C ALA A 323 -34.02 33.71 -1.52
N THR A 324 -35.04 33.88 -2.36
CA THR A 324 -36.15 32.93 -2.52
C THR A 324 -35.72 31.55 -3.04
N ALA A 325 -34.56 31.45 -3.70
CA ALA A 325 -34.00 30.19 -4.17
C ALA A 325 -33.67 29.23 -3.01
N PHE A 326 -33.41 29.76 -1.80
CA PHE A 326 -33.06 28.97 -0.62
C PHE A 326 -34.26 28.61 0.25
N ARG A 327 -35.48 29.02 -0.11
CA ARG A 327 -36.66 28.82 0.71
C ARG A 327 -36.97 27.33 0.92
N ASN A 328 -37.07 26.91 2.18
CA ASN A 328 -37.32 25.52 2.58
C ASN A 328 -36.29 24.50 2.03
N GLN A 329 -35.09 24.97 1.67
CA GLN A 329 -33.98 24.14 1.22
C GLN A 329 -33.02 23.82 2.37
N ILE A 330 -32.30 22.70 2.26
CA ILE A 330 -31.13 22.38 3.08
C ILE A 330 -29.93 23.00 2.38
N VAL A 331 -29.35 24.03 2.98
CA VAL A 331 -28.23 24.79 2.40
C VAL A 331 -26.93 24.31 3.03
N LEU A 332 -26.05 23.71 2.23
CA LEU A 332 -24.72 23.27 2.63
C LEU A 332 -23.70 24.32 2.19
N ILE A 333 -22.83 24.78 3.10
CA ILE A 333 -21.81 25.78 2.80
C ILE A 333 -20.43 25.16 3.01
N GLY A 334 -19.58 25.19 1.99
CA GLY A 334 -18.27 24.55 2.07
C GLY A 334 -17.27 24.98 1.00
N LEU A 335 -16.07 24.40 1.06
CA LEU A 335 -14.95 24.71 0.16
C LEU A 335 -14.90 23.68 -0.98
N THR A 336 -14.67 24.15 -2.21
CA THR A 336 -14.46 23.28 -3.40
C THR A 336 -13.25 23.70 -4.24
N ALA A 337 -12.74 24.91 -4.04
CA ALA A 337 -11.60 25.47 -4.77
C ALA A 337 -10.35 24.59 -4.71
N SER A 338 -9.59 24.61 -5.81
CA SER A 338 -8.44 23.73 -6.00
C SER A 338 -7.32 24.08 -5.01
N GLY A 339 -6.84 23.08 -4.26
CA GLY A 339 -5.74 23.25 -3.29
C GLY A 339 -6.17 23.70 -1.89
N LEU A 340 -7.45 24.01 -1.64
CA LEU A 340 -7.95 24.32 -0.29
C LEU A 340 -8.39 23.08 0.50
N VAL A 341 -8.93 22.06 -0.17
CA VAL A 341 -9.44 20.84 0.45
C VAL A 341 -9.02 19.59 -0.30
N ALA A 342 -8.79 18.51 0.45
CA ALA A 342 -8.58 17.20 -0.14
C ALA A 342 -9.91 16.69 -0.74
N LYS A 343 -9.87 16.25 -1.99
CA LYS A 343 -11.04 15.63 -2.65
C LYS A 343 -11.06 14.13 -2.36
N HIS A 344 -12.25 13.56 -2.34
CA HIS A 344 -12.51 12.15 -2.09
C HIS A 344 -12.74 11.42 -3.41
N ASP A 345 -11.99 10.34 -3.64
CA ASP A 345 -12.27 9.42 -4.75
C ASP A 345 -13.57 8.67 -4.48
N THR A 346 -14.47 8.63 -5.46
CA THR A 346 -15.79 7.98 -5.33
C THR A 346 -15.95 6.84 -6.34
N PRO A 347 -16.90 5.91 -6.11
CA PRO A 347 -17.24 4.86 -7.07
C PRO A 347 -17.65 5.39 -8.44
N LEU A 348 -18.02 6.67 -8.59
CA LEU A 348 -18.35 7.27 -9.90
C LEU A 348 -17.12 7.60 -10.76
N ASN A 349 -15.90 7.22 -10.33
CA ASN A 349 -14.64 7.66 -10.94
C ASN A 349 -14.50 9.20 -10.98
N GLN A 350 -15.13 9.88 -10.03
CA GLN A 350 -15.07 11.32 -9.85
C GLN A 350 -14.49 11.65 -8.47
N THR A 351 -13.75 12.75 -8.40
CA THR A 351 -13.21 13.28 -7.14
C THR A 351 -14.12 14.38 -6.64
N LEU A 352 -14.69 14.22 -5.45
CA LEU A 352 -15.64 15.17 -4.87
C LEU A 352 -15.03 15.94 -3.70
N ALA A 353 -15.32 17.23 -3.61
CA ALA A 353 -14.99 18.01 -2.43
C ALA A 353 -15.82 17.55 -1.21
N PRO A 354 -15.38 17.82 0.04
CA PRO A 354 -16.10 17.38 1.24
C PRO A 354 -17.56 17.83 1.32
N VAL A 355 -17.88 19.05 0.84
CA VAL A 355 -19.26 19.57 0.84
C VAL A 355 -20.14 18.89 -0.21
N GLU A 356 -19.56 18.50 -1.35
CA GLU A 356 -20.26 17.74 -2.39
C GLU A 356 -20.53 16.32 -1.89
N MET A 357 -19.52 15.68 -1.28
CA MET A 357 -19.66 14.39 -0.61
C MET A 357 -20.76 14.42 0.45
N LEU A 358 -20.80 15.45 1.31
CA LEU A 358 -21.84 15.63 2.30
C LEU A 358 -23.24 15.69 1.67
N ALA A 359 -23.39 16.32 0.51
CA ALA A 359 -24.68 16.37 -0.20
C ALA A 359 -25.16 14.96 -0.59
N HIS A 360 -24.26 14.11 -1.08
CA HIS A 360 -24.55 12.70 -1.37
C HIS A 360 -24.94 11.92 -0.12
N GLU A 361 -24.21 12.10 0.98
CA GLU A 361 -24.49 11.40 2.25
C GLU A 361 -25.83 11.81 2.86
N VAL A 362 -26.13 13.10 2.88
CA VAL A 362 -27.41 13.63 3.39
C VAL A 362 -28.56 13.15 2.53
N ALA A 363 -28.43 13.22 1.19
CA ALA A 363 -29.43 12.70 0.26
C ALA A 363 -29.67 11.20 0.49
N THR A 364 -28.59 10.42 0.67
CA THR A 364 -28.66 8.98 0.93
C THR A 364 -29.54 8.66 2.14
N ILE A 365 -29.35 9.40 3.25
CA ILE A 365 -30.13 9.19 4.48
C ILE A 365 -31.58 9.66 4.29
N LEU A 366 -31.81 10.79 3.62
CA LEU A 366 -33.15 11.36 3.44
C LEU A 366 -34.02 10.60 2.44
N ASN A 367 -33.40 10.01 1.41
CA ASN A 367 -34.08 9.22 0.39
C ASN A 367 -34.19 7.74 0.75
N GLN A 368 -33.49 7.30 1.81
CA GLN A 368 -33.48 5.92 2.29
C GLN A 368 -32.97 4.92 1.23
N ASP A 369 -32.09 5.36 0.35
CA ASP A 369 -31.55 4.57 -0.76
C ASP A 369 -30.11 4.11 -0.52
N ALA A 370 -29.64 4.13 0.74
CA ALA A 370 -28.36 3.56 1.13
C ALA A 370 -28.26 2.09 0.71
N TYR A 371 -27.10 1.68 0.19
CA TYR A 371 -26.89 0.26 -0.13
C TYR A 371 -26.81 -0.57 1.13
N VAL A 372 -27.56 -1.66 1.18
CA VAL A 372 -27.69 -2.50 2.36
C VAL A 372 -26.99 -3.83 2.14
N GLN A 373 -26.16 -4.20 3.11
CA GLN A 373 -25.69 -5.57 3.27
C GLN A 373 -26.41 -6.19 4.48
N PRO A 374 -27.45 -7.03 4.27
CA PRO A 374 -28.15 -7.66 5.37
C PRO A 374 -27.24 -8.49 6.28
N SER A 375 -27.65 -8.64 7.55
CA SER A 375 -26.93 -9.46 8.53
C SER A 375 -26.84 -10.94 8.13
N TRP A 376 -27.73 -11.42 7.26
CA TRP A 376 -27.72 -12.78 6.73
C TRP A 376 -26.82 -12.95 5.48
N THR A 377 -26.25 -11.88 4.92
CA THR A 377 -25.39 -11.95 3.73
C THR A 377 -24.20 -12.91 3.88
N PRO A 378 -23.49 -13.00 5.02
CA PRO A 378 -22.43 -13.99 5.18
C PRO A 378 -22.92 -15.44 5.00
N LYS A 379 -24.13 -15.75 5.49
CA LYS A 379 -24.74 -17.08 5.32
C LYS A 379 -25.15 -17.32 3.86
N ALA A 380 -25.69 -16.30 3.19
CA ALA A 380 -26.03 -16.39 1.77
C ALA A 380 -24.79 -16.57 0.88
N LYS A 381 -23.69 -15.84 1.14
CA LYS A 381 -22.41 -16.03 0.46
C LYS A 381 -21.89 -17.45 0.64
N MET A 382 -21.92 -17.98 1.87
CA MET A 382 -21.53 -19.36 2.15
C MET A 382 -22.40 -20.37 1.38
N ALA A 383 -23.72 -20.16 1.35
CA ALA A 383 -24.64 -20.99 0.58
C ALA A 383 -24.36 -20.93 -0.93
N LEU A 384 -24.03 -19.76 -1.48
CA LEU A 384 -23.63 -19.60 -2.88
C LEU A 384 -22.35 -20.35 -3.20
N TYR A 385 -21.30 -20.25 -2.37
CA TYR A 385 -20.06 -21.00 -2.56
C TYR A 385 -20.29 -22.52 -2.53
N LEU A 386 -21.07 -23.00 -1.57
CA LEU A 386 -21.42 -24.43 -1.47
C LEU A 386 -22.27 -24.89 -2.66
N GLY A 387 -23.25 -24.08 -3.08
CA GLY A 387 -24.09 -24.35 -4.23
C GLY A 387 -23.29 -24.42 -5.53
N VAL A 388 -22.37 -23.46 -5.75
CA VAL A 388 -21.44 -23.47 -6.89
C VAL A 388 -20.49 -24.67 -6.83
N GLY A 389 -19.95 -25.00 -5.65
CA GLY A 389 -19.13 -26.18 -5.45
C GLY A 389 -19.87 -27.48 -5.82
N LEU A 390 -21.11 -27.64 -5.35
CA LEU A 390 -21.97 -28.77 -5.68
C LEU A 390 -22.30 -28.81 -7.18
N PHE A 391 -22.61 -27.66 -7.79
CA PHE A 391 -22.86 -27.54 -9.22
C PHE A 391 -21.67 -28.00 -10.07
N LEU A 392 -20.46 -27.57 -9.70
CA LEU A 392 -19.20 -28.01 -10.32
C LEU A 392 -18.99 -29.53 -10.17
N MET A 393 -19.27 -30.09 -8.99
CA MET A 393 -19.09 -31.52 -8.72
C MET A 393 -20.11 -32.41 -9.43
N LEU A 394 -21.40 -32.03 -9.41
CA LEU A 394 -22.51 -32.89 -9.82
C LEU A 394 -22.93 -32.71 -11.26
N ILE A 395 -22.90 -31.48 -11.78
CA ILE A 395 -23.42 -31.18 -13.12
C ILE A 395 -22.25 -31.00 -14.08
N LEU A 396 -21.34 -30.10 -13.75
CA LEU A 396 -20.30 -29.70 -14.69
C LEU A 396 -19.22 -30.75 -14.93
N SER A 397 -19.02 -31.66 -13.97
CA SER A 397 -18.05 -32.75 -14.09
C SER A 397 -18.44 -33.82 -15.12
N TRP A 398 -19.71 -33.84 -15.54
CA TRP A 398 -20.30 -34.78 -16.50
C TRP A 398 -20.37 -34.23 -17.92
N LEU A 399 -20.27 -32.90 -18.07
CA LEU A 399 -20.43 -32.24 -19.37
C LEU A 399 -19.15 -32.30 -20.21
N PRO A 400 -19.27 -32.36 -21.56
CA PRO A 400 -18.16 -32.14 -22.46
C PRO A 400 -17.51 -30.76 -22.25
N ARG A 401 -16.20 -30.64 -22.47
CA ARG A 401 -15.42 -29.42 -22.15
C ARG A 401 -16.02 -28.13 -22.71
N ALA A 402 -16.40 -28.15 -23.99
CA ALA A 402 -16.95 -26.98 -24.66
C ALA A 402 -18.27 -26.52 -23.99
N ILE A 403 -19.17 -27.47 -23.74
CA ILE A 403 -20.45 -27.21 -23.10
C ILE A 403 -20.26 -26.78 -21.64
N GLY A 404 -19.36 -27.42 -20.90
CA GLY A 404 -19.03 -27.06 -19.52
C GLY A 404 -18.44 -25.66 -19.38
N MET A 405 -17.56 -25.24 -20.31
CA MET A 405 -17.02 -23.87 -20.30
C MET A 405 -18.08 -22.82 -20.64
N ILE A 406 -18.93 -23.07 -21.64
CA ILE A 406 -20.02 -22.15 -22.01
C ILE A 406 -21.02 -22.02 -20.87
N LEU A 407 -21.46 -23.15 -20.29
CA LEU A 407 -22.40 -23.14 -19.17
C LEU A 407 -21.80 -22.50 -17.91
N GLY A 408 -20.52 -22.75 -17.64
CA GLY A 408 -19.76 -22.13 -16.56
C GLY A 408 -19.67 -20.62 -16.69
N LEU A 409 -19.32 -20.12 -17.88
CA LEU A 409 -19.26 -18.70 -18.17
C LEU A 409 -20.65 -18.06 -18.08
N GLY A 410 -21.66 -18.66 -18.70
CA GLY A 410 -23.04 -18.15 -18.68
C GLY A 410 -23.61 -18.04 -17.27
N MET A 411 -23.38 -19.05 -16.43
CA MET A 411 -23.82 -19.03 -15.03
C MET A 411 -23.01 -18.03 -14.18
N ALA A 412 -21.70 -17.87 -14.43
CA ALA A 412 -20.91 -16.83 -13.77
C ALA A 412 -21.42 -15.43 -14.14
N SER A 413 -21.73 -15.19 -15.42
CA SER A 413 -22.34 -13.94 -15.88
C SER A 413 -23.73 -13.73 -15.25
N ALA A 414 -24.54 -14.78 -15.12
CA ALA A 414 -25.86 -14.69 -14.47
C ALA A 414 -25.76 -14.33 -12.98
N LEU A 415 -24.78 -14.84 -12.26
CA LEU A 415 -24.52 -14.48 -10.86
C LEU A 415 -24.14 -13.00 -10.72
N VAL A 416 -23.23 -12.50 -11.56
CA VAL A 416 -22.85 -11.08 -11.57
C VAL A 416 -24.05 -10.21 -11.98
N ALA A 417 -24.80 -10.58 -13.01
CA ALA A 417 -26.00 -9.86 -13.44
C ALA A 417 -27.08 -9.84 -12.36
N GLY A 418 -27.27 -10.95 -11.63
CA GLY A 418 -28.17 -11.03 -10.49
C GLY A 418 -27.76 -10.09 -9.36
N GLN A 419 -26.47 -10.02 -9.04
CA GLN A 419 -25.95 -9.02 -8.10
C GLN A 419 -26.26 -7.59 -8.57
N MET A 420 -26.01 -7.26 -9.84
CA MET A 420 -26.31 -5.92 -10.38
C MET A 420 -27.80 -5.59 -10.32
N TYR A 421 -28.66 -6.54 -10.66
CA TYR A 421 -30.10 -6.36 -10.61
C TYR A 421 -30.59 -6.04 -9.18
N MET A 422 -30.09 -6.76 -8.17
CA MET A 422 -30.44 -6.50 -6.77
C MET A 422 -29.95 -5.13 -6.29
N MET A 423 -28.77 -4.70 -6.73
CA MET A 423 -28.25 -3.37 -6.41
C MET A 423 -29.08 -2.26 -7.06
N ILE A 424 -29.38 -2.37 -8.36
CA ILE A 424 -30.09 -1.33 -9.11
C ILE A 424 -31.55 -1.21 -8.66
N GLN A 425 -32.24 -2.32 -8.40
CA GLN A 425 -33.68 -2.32 -8.11
C GLN A 425 -34.02 -2.19 -6.62
N TYR A 426 -33.20 -2.78 -5.75
CA TYR A 426 -33.52 -2.91 -4.31
C TYR A 426 -32.46 -2.32 -3.39
N THR A 427 -31.45 -1.62 -3.95
CA THR A 427 -30.25 -1.14 -3.21
C THR A 427 -29.62 -2.22 -2.34
N LEU A 428 -29.77 -3.49 -2.73
CA LEU A 428 -29.35 -4.64 -1.95
C LEU A 428 -28.06 -5.20 -2.52
N TRP A 429 -27.01 -5.22 -1.70
CA TRP A 429 -25.73 -5.77 -2.11
C TRP A 429 -25.44 -7.13 -1.46
N ILE A 430 -25.49 -8.17 -2.29
CA ILE A 430 -25.07 -9.54 -1.95
C ILE A 430 -23.89 -9.88 -2.86
N PRO A 431 -22.65 -9.91 -2.36
CA PRO A 431 -21.48 -10.21 -3.17
C PRO A 431 -21.53 -11.62 -3.76
N ALA A 432 -21.63 -11.73 -5.09
CA ALA A 432 -21.63 -12.98 -5.85
C ALA A 432 -20.34 -13.17 -6.66
N THR A 433 -19.45 -12.16 -6.67
CA THR A 433 -18.21 -12.15 -7.46
C THR A 433 -17.28 -13.27 -7.09
N GLY A 434 -17.04 -13.53 -5.80
CA GLY A 434 -16.21 -14.64 -5.37
C GLY A 434 -16.75 -16.00 -5.81
N SER A 435 -18.08 -16.19 -5.76
CA SER A 435 -18.74 -17.41 -6.26
C SER A 435 -18.63 -17.54 -7.79
N SER A 436 -18.68 -16.42 -8.51
CA SER A 436 -18.49 -16.38 -9.97
C SER A 436 -17.05 -16.75 -10.35
N VAL A 437 -16.05 -16.29 -9.60
CA VAL A 437 -14.64 -16.67 -9.79
C VAL A 437 -14.39 -18.12 -9.43
N LEU A 438 -14.98 -18.63 -8.33
CA LEU A 438 -14.94 -20.06 -8.00
C LEU A 438 -15.48 -20.89 -9.15
N LEU A 439 -16.60 -20.46 -9.75
CA LEU A 439 -17.20 -21.15 -10.89
C LEU A 439 -16.26 -21.15 -12.09
N LEU A 440 -15.71 -20.00 -12.50
CA LEU A 440 -14.78 -19.90 -13.64
C LEU A 440 -13.48 -20.69 -13.43
N THR A 441 -12.90 -20.61 -12.23
CA THR A 441 -11.67 -21.35 -11.90
C THR A 441 -11.95 -22.86 -11.83
N GLY A 442 -13.07 -23.27 -11.22
CA GLY A 442 -13.50 -24.66 -11.18
C GLY A 442 -13.77 -25.24 -12.57
N THR A 443 -14.43 -24.49 -13.46
CA THR A 443 -14.68 -24.92 -14.85
C THR A 443 -13.36 -25.08 -15.61
N PHE A 444 -12.42 -24.15 -15.44
CA PHE A 444 -11.10 -24.19 -16.06
C PHE A 444 -10.28 -25.41 -15.58
N VAL A 445 -10.25 -25.66 -14.27
CA VAL A 445 -9.58 -26.83 -13.69
C VAL A 445 -10.15 -28.14 -14.26
N LEU A 446 -11.48 -28.25 -14.36
CA LEU A 446 -12.12 -29.42 -14.98
C LEU A 446 -11.78 -29.57 -16.48
N ALA A 447 -11.74 -28.46 -17.22
CA ALA A 447 -11.34 -28.43 -18.63
C ALA A 447 -9.86 -28.83 -18.82
N PHE A 448 -8.98 -28.42 -17.91
CA PHE A 448 -7.57 -28.81 -17.93
C PHE A 448 -7.37 -30.29 -17.61
N MET A 449 -8.02 -30.81 -16.57
CA MET A 449 -7.93 -32.23 -16.20
C MET A 449 -8.48 -33.17 -17.28
N THR A 450 -9.52 -32.73 -17.99
CA THR A 450 -10.04 -33.49 -19.13
C THR A 450 -9.06 -33.46 -20.31
N SER A 451 -8.25 -32.40 -20.47
CA SER A 451 -7.25 -32.22 -21.55
C SER A 451 -6.07 -33.19 -21.50
N GLY A 452 -5.68 -33.65 -20.31
CA GLY A 452 -4.61 -34.64 -20.12
C GLY A 452 -4.87 -36.04 -20.70
N LYS A 453 -6.05 -36.34 -21.25
CA LYS A 453 -6.42 -37.66 -21.79
C LYS A 453 -6.42 -37.78 -23.33
N ARG A 454 -6.07 -36.73 -24.09
CA ARG A 454 -5.94 -36.81 -25.57
C ARG A 454 -4.50 -36.89 -26.10
N ARG A 455 -3.49 -36.96 -25.22
CA ARG A 455 -2.10 -37.28 -25.58
C ARG A 455 -1.53 -38.41 -24.70
N ARG A 456 -2.14 -39.58 -24.81
CA ARG A 456 -1.41 -40.85 -24.68
C ARG A 456 -1.67 -41.65 -25.97
N ARG A 457 -1.14 -41.13 -27.08
CA ARG A 457 -0.66 -42.06 -28.11
C ARG A 457 0.61 -42.65 -27.50
N VAL A 458 0.57 -43.95 -27.24
CA VAL A 458 1.76 -44.74 -27.02
C VAL A 458 2.58 -44.58 -28.30
N PHE A 459 3.68 -43.81 -28.23
CA PHE A 459 4.61 -43.70 -29.36
C PHE A 459 5.36 -45.03 -29.46
N PRO A 460 5.32 -45.73 -30.62
CA PRO A 460 6.18 -46.88 -30.84
C PRO A 460 7.64 -46.41 -30.84
N TYR A 461 8.51 -47.18 -30.18
CA TYR A 461 9.95 -46.87 -29.96
C TYR A 461 10.77 -46.59 -31.24
N SER A 462 10.23 -46.78 -32.45
CA SER A 462 10.92 -46.60 -33.73
C SER A 462 11.03 -45.15 -34.23
N GLU A 463 10.12 -44.24 -33.84
CA GLU A 463 10.11 -42.87 -34.39
C GLU A 463 11.20 -41.96 -33.80
N VAL A 464 11.59 -42.18 -32.55
CA VAL A 464 12.63 -41.38 -31.86
C VAL A 464 14.00 -41.65 -32.47
N ASP A 465 14.31 -42.91 -32.77
CA ASP A 465 15.55 -43.30 -33.44
C ASP A 465 15.59 -42.76 -34.87
N SER A 466 14.47 -42.83 -35.61
CA SER A 466 14.40 -42.25 -36.97
C SER A 466 14.59 -40.73 -36.98
N SER A 467 14.05 -40.03 -35.97
CA SER A 467 14.18 -38.58 -35.82
C SER A 467 15.60 -38.18 -35.44
N ASN A 468 16.23 -38.93 -34.54
CA ASN A 468 17.63 -38.71 -34.16
C ASN A 468 18.60 -39.03 -35.31
N ARG A 469 18.31 -40.03 -36.15
CA ARG A 469 19.07 -40.33 -37.37
C ARG A 469 18.95 -39.21 -38.41
N MET A 470 17.73 -38.75 -38.70
CA MET A 470 17.53 -37.63 -39.63
C MET A 470 18.22 -36.35 -39.16
N LEU A 471 18.16 -36.06 -37.86
CA LEU A 471 18.85 -34.92 -37.28
C LEU A 471 20.38 -35.09 -37.33
N GLY A 472 20.90 -36.28 -37.03
CA GLY A 472 22.32 -36.60 -37.15
C GLY A 472 22.84 -36.45 -38.58
N LEU A 473 22.09 -36.94 -39.57
CA LEU A 473 22.40 -36.79 -41.00
C LEU A 473 22.39 -35.32 -41.46
N ALA A 474 21.40 -34.53 -41.00
CA ALA A 474 21.35 -33.11 -41.30
C ALA A 474 22.56 -32.36 -40.72
N LEU A 475 22.97 -32.68 -39.49
CA LEU A 475 24.16 -32.11 -38.84
C LEU A 475 25.46 -32.54 -39.54
N GLN A 476 25.54 -33.79 -40.00
CA GLN A 476 26.66 -34.29 -40.79
C GLN A 476 26.77 -33.55 -42.13
N GLY A 477 25.65 -33.35 -42.84
CA GLY A 477 25.60 -32.56 -44.07
C GLY A 477 25.97 -31.08 -43.88
N GLN A 478 25.76 -30.53 -42.69
CA GLN A 478 26.21 -29.19 -42.29
C GLN A 478 27.67 -29.14 -41.82
N GLY A 479 28.38 -30.27 -41.83
CA GLY A 479 29.78 -30.38 -41.42
C GLY A 479 30.03 -30.37 -39.91
N ARG A 480 28.98 -30.44 -39.07
CA ARG A 480 29.04 -30.47 -37.60
C ARG A 480 29.08 -31.91 -37.09
N LEU A 481 30.21 -32.57 -37.31
CA LEU A 481 30.36 -34.02 -37.13
C LEU A 481 30.26 -34.48 -35.67
N ASP A 482 30.74 -33.68 -34.70
CA ASP A 482 30.68 -34.04 -33.26
C ASP A 482 29.24 -34.12 -32.74
N LEU A 483 28.40 -33.19 -33.19
CA LEU A 483 26.98 -33.16 -32.83
C LEU A 483 26.23 -34.29 -33.54
N ALA A 484 26.63 -34.65 -34.77
CA ALA A 484 26.06 -35.80 -35.47
C ALA A 484 26.36 -37.11 -34.71
N PHE A 485 27.60 -37.29 -34.23
CA PHE A 485 27.97 -38.43 -33.40
C PHE A 485 27.13 -38.53 -32.12
N GLU A 486 26.91 -37.41 -31.42
CA GLU A 486 26.10 -37.39 -30.20
C GLU A 486 24.64 -37.81 -30.45
N ARG A 487 24.08 -37.45 -31.62
CA ARG A 487 22.72 -37.84 -32.01
C ARG A 487 22.63 -39.30 -32.41
N PHE A 488 23.60 -39.83 -33.15
CA PHE A 488 23.64 -41.25 -33.50
C PHE A 488 23.87 -42.13 -32.27
N ARG A 489 24.68 -41.70 -31.29
CA ARG A 489 24.92 -42.45 -30.04
C ARG A 489 23.66 -42.64 -29.18
N ARG A 490 22.66 -41.76 -29.34
CA ARG A 490 21.37 -41.84 -28.64
C ARG A 490 20.37 -42.80 -29.30
N CYS A 491 20.66 -43.27 -30.52
CA CYS A 491 19.84 -44.27 -31.21
C CYS A 491 20.21 -45.69 -30.74
N ARG A 492 19.30 -46.65 -30.89
CA ARG A 492 19.64 -48.06 -30.69
C ARG A 492 20.70 -48.50 -31.71
N ALA A 493 21.68 -49.28 -31.27
CA ALA A 493 22.72 -49.86 -32.13
C ALA A 493 22.15 -50.99 -32.99
N ASP A 494 21.44 -50.61 -34.05
CA ASP A 494 21.04 -51.48 -35.16
C ASP A 494 22.00 -51.29 -36.35
N ASP A 495 21.97 -52.21 -37.32
CA ASP A 495 22.87 -52.17 -38.48
C ASP A 495 22.80 -50.83 -39.23
N VAL A 496 21.63 -50.19 -39.28
CA VAL A 496 21.46 -48.87 -39.91
C VAL A 496 22.22 -47.78 -39.16
N THR A 497 22.10 -47.70 -37.83
CA THR A 497 22.85 -46.69 -37.03
C THR A 497 24.34 -46.97 -37.04
N LEU A 498 24.77 -48.24 -37.02
CA LEU A 498 26.18 -48.62 -37.07
C LEU A 498 26.81 -48.28 -38.43
N ASN A 499 26.08 -48.43 -39.54
CA ASN A 499 26.53 -47.96 -40.85
C ASN A 499 26.67 -46.42 -40.89
N LEU A 500 25.71 -45.68 -40.31
CA LEU A 500 25.80 -44.21 -40.22
C LEU A 500 26.98 -43.74 -39.37
N LEU A 501 27.27 -44.42 -38.26
CA LEU A 501 28.44 -44.15 -37.42
C LEU A 501 29.76 -44.49 -38.15
N TYR A 502 29.78 -45.56 -38.93
CA TYR A 502 30.94 -45.94 -39.73
C TYR A 502 31.23 -44.91 -40.83
N ASP A 503 30.21 -44.46 -41.55
CA ASP A 503 30.34 -43.40 -42.56
C ASP A 503 30.79 -42.08 -41.94
N LEU A 504 30.33 -41.77 -40.73
CA LEU A 504 30.80 -40.61 -39.96
C LEU A 504 32.28 -40.75 -39.58
N GLY A 505 32.72 -41.94 -39.14
CA GLY A 505 34.14 -42.22 -38.85
C GLY A 505 35.05 -42.02 -40.07
N LEU A 506 34.62 -42.47 -41.26
CA LEU A 506 35.33 -42.23 -42.52
C LEU A 506 35.38 -40.73 -42.89
N GLU A 507 34.36 -39.96 -42.53
CA GLU A 507 34.35 -38.51 -42.73
C GLU A 507 35.39 -37.80 -41.84
N PHE A 508 35.56 -38.26 -40.59
CA PHE A 508 36.62 -37.79 -39.69
C PHE A 508 38.02 -38.18 -40.18
N GLU A 509 38.22 -39.39 -40.71
CA GLU A 509 39.48 -39.81 -41.38
C GLU A 509 39.80 -38.87 -42.56
N LYS A 510 38.83 -38.59 -43.44
CA LYS A 510 39.00 -37.68 -44.59
C LYS A 510 39.42 -36.27 -44.17
N ARG A 511 38.99 -35.82 -42.99
CA ARG A 511 39.35 -34.51 -42.41
C ARG A 511 40.64 -34.53 -41.59
N ARG A 512 41.35 -35.67 -41.54
CA ARG A 512 42.57 -35.90 -40.74
C ARG A 512 42.37 -35.80 -39.22
N CYS A 513 41.13 -35.96 -38.75
CA CYS A 513 40.78 -36.01 -37.33
C CYS A 513 40.82 -37.47 -36.84
N PHE A 514 42.01 -38.07 -36.86
CA PHE A 514 42.18 -39.51 -36.64
C PHE A 514 41.87 -39.94 -35.19
N GLU A 515 42.08 -39.09 -34.19
CA GLU A 515 41.71 -39.40 -32.79
C GLU A 515 40.18 -39.56 -32.62
N ASP A 516 39.40 -38.66 -33.22
CA ASP A 516 37.94 -38.71 -33.17
C ASP A 516 37.39 -39.88 -34.00
N ALA A 517 37.99 -40.15 -35.18
CA ALA A 517 37.67 -41.33 -36.00
C ALA A 517 37.91 -42.63 -35.24
N MET A 518 39.06 -42.77 -34.58
CA MET A 518 39.36 -43.92 -33.71
C MET A 518 38.36 -44.07 -32.56
N GLY A 519 37.92 -42.96 -31.96
CA GLY A 519 36.89 -42.97 -30.91
C GLY A 519 35.54 -43.51 -31.40
N ILE A 520 35.16 -43.18 -32.64
CA ILE A 520 33.93 -43.67 -33.26
C ILE A 520 34.05 -45.16 -33.64
N PHE A 521 35.16 -45.58 -34.25
CA PHE A 521 35.39 -46.98 -34.58
C PHE A 521 35.48 -47.87 -33.33
N ALA A 522 36.10 -47.38 -32.25
CA ALA A 522 36.13 -48.08 -30.96
C ALA A 522 34.71 -48.23 -30.37
N TYR A 523 33.87 -47.22 -30.52
CA TYR A 523 32.47 -47.28 -30.07
C TYR A 523 31.66 -48.31 -30.88
N ILE A 524 31.87 -48.40 -32.20
CA ILE A 524 31.23 -49.40 -33.06
C ILE A 524 31.69 -50.82 -32.66
N GLU A 525 33.00 -51.02 -32.51
CA GLU A 525 33.60 -52.31 -32.13
C GLU A 525 33.10 -52.79 -30.75
N GLN A 526 32.89 -51.87 -29.80
CA GLN A 526 32.31 -52.17 -28.49
C GLN A 526 30.85 -52.66 -28.58
N LYS A 527 30.08 -52.14 -29.55
CA LYS A 527 28.66 -52.48 -29.70
C LYS A 527 28.45 -53.74 -30.55
N GLN A 528 29.27 -53.94 -31.57
CA GLN A 528 29.26 -55.14 -32.41
C GLN A 528 30.70 -55.48 -32.82
N PRO A 529 31.34 -56.46 -32.16
CA PRO A 529 32.72 -56.85 -32.49
C PRO A 529 32.79 -57.44 -33.89
N GLY A 530 33.81 -57.05 -34.67
CA GLY A 530 33.99 -57.49 -36.07
C GLY A 530 33.04 -56.82 -37.08
N PHE A 531 32.44 -55.68 -36.74
CA PHE A 531 31.63 -54.91 -37.70
C PHE A 531 32.52 -54.27 -38.77
N ARG A 532 32.43 -54.77 -40.01
CA ARG A 532 33.26 -54.37 -41.17
C ARG A 532 34.77 -54.48 -40.87
N ASP A 533 35.54 -53.42 -41.10
CA ASP A 533 37.00 -53.35 -40.98
C ASP A 533 37.47 -52.34 -39.91
N CYS A 534 36.59 -51.98 -38.96
CA CYS A 534 36.86 -51.00 -37.90
C CYS A 534 38.17 -51.28 -37.15
N GLY A 535 38.45 -52.53 -36.79
CA GLY A 535 39.71 -52.92 -36.15
C GLY A 535 40.97 -52.65 -36.98
N LYS A 536 40.92 -52.85 -38.31
CA LYS A 536 42.05 -52.55 -39.22
C LYS A 536 42.21 -51.04 -39.42
N LYS A 537 41.09 -50.31 -39.49
CA LYS A 537 41.07 -48.84 -39.60
C LYS A 537 41.67 -48.16 -38.37
N MET A 538 41.31 -48.62 -37.17
CA MET A 538 41.89 -48.09 -35.93
C MET A 538 43.41 -48.31 -35.84
N GLU A 539 43.92 -49.41 -36.40
CA GLU A 539 45.37 -49.67 -36.45
C GLU A 539 46.08 -48.75 -37.45
N LEU A 540 45.47 -48.51 -38.61
CA LEU A 540 45.96 -47.57 -39.63
C LEU A 540 45.91 -46.11 -39.14
N ASP A 541 44.82 -45.70 -38.49
CA ASP A 541 44.67 -44.36 -37.91
C ASP A 541 45.65 -44.14 -36.76
N ARG A 542 45.92 -45.17 -35.94
CA ARG A 542 46.94 -45.11 -34.88
C ARG A 542 48.34 -44.88 -35.47
N ILE A 543 48.64 -45.47 -36.62
CA ILE A 543 49.89 -45.22 -37.37
C ILE A 543 49.90 -43.80 -37.97
N ALA A 544 48.75 -43.31 -38.45
CA ALA A 544 48.61 -41.95 -38.99
C ALA A 544 48.74 -40.86 -37.91
N VAL A 545 48.23 -41.07 -36.70
CA VAL A 545 48.40 -40.19 -35.54
C VAL A 545 49.86 -40.17 -35.07
N ALA A 546 50.53 -41.34 -35.08
CA ALA A 546 51.96 -41.43 -34.74
C ALA A 546 52.88 -40.70 -35.74
N GLY A 547 52.38 -40.38 -36.94
CA GLY A 547 53.11 -39.65 -37.99
C GLY A 547 52.84 -38.14 -38.05
N GLN A 548 51.99 -37.58 -37.18
CA GLN A 548 51.70 -36.14 -37.16
C GLN A 548 52.47 -35.43 -36.03
N THR A 549 53.68 -34.96 -36.33
CA THR A 549 54.38 -33.96 -35.53
C THR A 549 54.09 -32.56 -36.09
N ASP A 550 53.66 -31.66 -35.20
CA ASP A 550 53.53 -30.21 -35.36
C ASP A 550 52.92 -29.67 -36.65
N SER A 551 51.60 -29.38 -36.62
CA SER A 551 51.03 -28.11 -37.11
C SER A 551 49.51 -28.07 -36.96
N GLN A 552 49.02 -26.94 -36.44
CA GLN A 552 47.64 -26.43 -36.54
C GLN A 552 46.54 -27.06 -35.68
N LYS A 553 46.42 -26.57 -34.43
CA LYS A 553 45.11 -26.37 -33.79
C LYS A 553 44.68 -24.91 -34.01
N LEU A 554 43.89 -24.67 -35.05
CA LEU A 554 43.15 -23.41 -35.26
C LEU A 554 41.65 -23.74 -35.19
N GLY A 555 40.92 -23.02 -34.34
CA GLY A 555 39.60 -23.42 -33.85
C GLY A 555 38.39 -22.99 -34.69
N HIS A 556 37.21 -23.43 -34.24
CA HIS A 556 36.04 -22.59 -33.95
C HIS A 556 34.86 -23.46 -33.48
N LEU A 557 34.27 -23.12 -32.32
CA LEU A 557 32.87 -23.38 -32.02
C LEU A 557 32.10 -22.04 -31.93
N PRO A 558 30.78 -22.05 -32.17
CA PRO A 558 30.04 -20.94 -32.74
C PRO A 558 29.34 -20.02 -31.73
N SER A 559 29.11 -18.81 -32.21
CA SER A 559 28.26 -17.73 -31.67
C SER A 559 26.99 -18.21 -30.97
N MET A 560 26.91 -17.92 -29.68
CA MET A 560 25.67 -17.77 -28.92
C MET A 560 25.92 -16.80 -27.75
N TYR A 561 26.14 -15.53 -28.09
CA TYR A 561 26.22 -14.42 -27.13
C TYR A 561 25.68 -13.16 -27.81
N GLN A 562 24.36 -13.02 -27.84
CA GLN A 562 23.74 -11.77 -28.31
C GLN A 562 22.36 -11.57 -27.69
N GLU A 563 22.29 -11.70 -26.35
CA GLU A 563 21.15 -11.20 -25.56
C GLU A 563 21.56 -10.72 -24.15
N SER A 564 22.85 -10.78 -23.80
CA SER A 564 23.37 -10.48 -22.46
C SER A 564 24.02 -9.09 -22.32
N VAL A 565 23.98 -8.23 -23.34
CA VAL A 565 24.66 -6.91 -23.32
C VAL A 565 23.67 -5.73 -23.22
N ALA A 566 22.40 -5.95 -23.58
CA ALA A 566 21.41 -4.87 -23.73
C ALA A 566 21.07 -4.12 -22.43
N LEU A 567 21.14 -4.77 -21.26
CA LEU A 567 20.77 -4.12 -20.00
C LEU A 567 21.83 -3.11 -19.55
N LEU A 568 23.12 -3.45 -19.58
CA LEU A 568 24.19 -2.53 -19.22
C LEU A 568 24.41 -1.45 -20.28
N GLU A 569 24.12 -1.72 -21.56
CA GLU A 569 24.12 -0.68 -22.60
C GLU A 569 23.06 0.41 -22.37
N ARG A 570 21.93 0.06 -21.72
CA ARG A 570 20.85 1.00 -21.41
C ARG A 570 21.15 1.89 -20.19
N TYR A 571 21.96 1.41 -19.25
CA TYR A 571 22.25 2.12 -18.00
C TYR A 571 23.67 2.65 -18.00
N ARG A 572 23.81 3.96 -18.15
CA ARG A 572 25.10 4.64 -18.09
C ARG A 572 25.53 4.81 -16.65
N LEU A 573 26.67 4.24 -16.25
CA LEU A 573 27.22 4.41 -14.91
C LEU A 573 28.03 5.70 -14.83
N GLU A 574 27.70 6.58 -13.89
CA GLU A 574 28.27 7.93 -13.80
C GLU A 574 29.22 8.12 -12.61
N GLY A 575 29.07 7.32 -11.54
CA GLY A 575 29.98 7.36 -10.39
C GLY A 575 29.65 6.33 -9.31
N GLU A 576 30.63 5.93 -8.49
CA GLU A 576 30.41 5.01 -7.36
C GLU A 576 29.74 5.77 -6.19
N LEU A 577 28.54 5.36 -5.79
CA LEU A 577 27.82 5.90 -4.61
C LEU A 577 28.30 5.27 -3.31
N GLY A 578 28.76 4.01 -3.37
CA GLY A 578 29.35 3.34 -2.21
C GLY A 578 29.68 1.88 -2.43
N ARG A 579 30.63 1.38 -1.62
CA ARG A 579 31.05 -0.02 -1.60
C ARG A 579 30.54 -0.73 -0.36
N GLY A 580 29.68 -1.72 -0.58
CA GLY A 580 29.16 -2.57 0.47
C GLY A 580 29.82 -3.95 0.49
N LEU A 581 29.39 -4.77 1.46
CA LEU A 581 29.84 -6.16 1.59
C LEU A 581 29.49 -7.02 0.39
N PHE A 582 28.29 -6.80 -0.17
CA PHE A 582 27.75 -7.55 -1.28
C PHE A 582 27.99 -6.83 -2.62
N GLY A 583 29.07 -6.03 -2.72
CA GLY A 583 29.45 -5.35 -3.96
C GLY A 583 29.20 -3.84 -3.96
N THR A 584 29.34 -3.23 -5.14
CA THR A 584 29.37 -1.77 -5.34
C THR A 584 28.03 -1.23 -5.82
N VAL A 585 27.70 -0.02 -5.40
CA VAL A 585 26.52 0.73 -5.83
C VAL A 585 26.99 1.93 -6.63
N TRP A 586 26.41 2.11 -7.81
CA TRP A 586 26.75 3.15 -8.76
C TRP A 586 25.55 4.07 -8.99
N HIS A 587 25.82 5.37 -9.16
CA HIS A 587 24.91 6.31 -9.79
C HIS A 587 24.83 5.94 -11.26
N GLY A 588 23.62 5.84 -11.78
CA GLY A 588 23.42 5.60 -13.19
C GLY A 588 22.27 6.39 -13.78
N TYR A 589 22.25 6.44 -15.09
CA TYR A 589 21.21 7.09 -15.87
C TYR A 589 20.57 6.07 -16.83
N ASP A 590 19.25 5.95 -16.76
CA ASP A 590 18.46 5.10 -17.65
C ASP A 590 18.17 5.85 -18.95
N ASP A 591 18.97 5.59 -19.98
CA ASP A 591 18.89 6.31 -21.26
C ASP A 591 17.55 6.13 -21.97
N ALA A 592 16.82 5.04 -21.71
CA ALA A 592 15.52 4.78 -22.33
C ALA A 592 14.35 5.46 -21.59
N LYS A 593 14.46 5.67 -20.27
CA LYS A 593 13.40 6.29 -19.44
C LYS A 593 13.75 7.73 -19.02
N HIS A 594 14.92 8.23 -19.37
CA HIS A 594 15.42 9.57 -19.03
C HIS A 594 15.34 9.89 -17.52
N ARG A 595 15.84 8.98 -16.69
CA ARG A 595 15.82 9.14 -15.22
C ARG A 595 17.07 8.62 -14.55
N GLU A 596 17.40 9.20 -13.40
CA GLU A 596 18.45 8.72 -12.51
C GLU A 596 18.03 7.41 -11.82
N VAL A 597 19.00 6.52 -11.64
CA VAL A 597 18.84 5.22 -10.99
C VAL A 597 20.07 4.92 -10.15
N ALA A 598 19.93 4.02 -9.18
CA ALA A 598 21.09 3.42 -8.53
C ALA A 598 21.25 1.97 -9.02
N VAL A 599 22.48 1.57 -9.36
CA VAL A 599 22.80 0.25 -9.90
C VAL A 599 23.74 -0.48 -8.96
N LYS A 600 23.29 -1.58 -8.36
CA LYS A 600 24.12 -2.41 -7.47
C LYS A 600 24.65 -3.62 -8.22
N ILE A 601 25.97 -3.79 -8.18
CA ILE A 601 26.70 -4.88 -8.82
C ILE A 601 27.27 -5.79 -7.74
N ILE A 602 26.86 -7.07 -7.76
CA ILE A 602 27.22 -8.11 -6.80
C ILE A 602 28.08 -9.14 -7.55
N PRO A 603 29.34 -9.38 -7.18
CA PRO A 603 30.12 -10.48 -7.77
C PRO A 603 29.52 -11.82 -7.31
N LEU A 604 29.10 -12.66 -8.26
CA LEU A 604 28.53 -14.00 -8.00
C LEU A 604 29.48 -15.12 -8.40
N GLN A 605 30.49 -14.85 -9.22
CA GLN A 605 31.46 -15.82 -9.72
C GLN A 605 32.89 -15.34 -9.44
N GLU A 606 33.68 -16.20 -8.80
CA GLU A 606 35.14 -16.03 -8.66
C GLU A 606 35.91 -17.05 -9.50
N ARG A 607 37.18 -16.76 -9.79
CA ARG A 607 38.04 -17.61 -10.64
C ARG A 607 38.26 -19.02 -10.09
N SER A 608 38.17 -19.21 -8.77
CA SER A 608 38.36 -20.48 -8.07
C SER A 608 37.05 -21.23 -7.78
N MET A 609 35.89 -20.65 -8.12
CA MET A 609 34.58 -21.22 -7.81
C MET A 609 34.19 -22.27 -8.86
N ASP A 610 33.70 -23.42 -8.39
CA ASP A 610 33.17 -24.46 -9.27
C ASP A 610 31.78 -24.10 -9.82
N GLU A 611 31.40 -24.73 -10.93
CA GLU A 611 30.14 -24.43 -11.64
C GLU A 611 28.90 -24.63 -10.74
N LYS A 612 28.92 -25.61 -9.83
CA LYS A 612 27.78 -25.87 -8.93
C LYS A 612 27.59 -24.74 -7.92
N SER A 613 28.67 -24.24 -7.31
CA SER A 613 28.60 -23.11 -6.37
C SER A 613 28.14 -21.83 -7.06
N PHE A 614 28.59 -21.58 -8.30
CA PHE A 614 28.11 -20.45 -9.09
C PHE A 614 26.61 -20.56 -9.39
N LEU A 615 26.13 -21.72 -9.83
CA LEU A 615 24.71 -21.95 -10.09
C LEU A 615 23.86 -21.78 -8.83
N LEU A 616 24.37 -22.22 -7.66
CA LEU A 616 23.71 -22.00 -6.38
C LEU A 616 23.64 -20.51 -6.02
N ALA A 617 24.75 -19.77 -6.12
CA ALA A 617 24.79 -18.33 -5.87
C ALA A 617 23.85 -17.55 -6.79
N LYS A 618 23.82 -17.91 -8.09
CA LYS A 618 22.87 -17.38 -9.08
C LYS A 618 21.41 -17.65 -8.67
N SER A 619 21.10 -18.86 -8.21
CA SER A 619 19.74 -19.22 -7.79
C SER A 619 19.27 -18.43 -6.56
N ILE A 620 20.17 -18.20 -5.59
CA ILE A 620 19.89 -17.40 -4.39
C ILE A 620 19.70 -15.93 -4.76
N PHE A 621 20.57 -15.39 -5.62
CA PHE A 621 20.45 -14.02 -6.10
C PHE A 621 19.11 -13.78 -6.81
N ASN A 622 18.72 -14.66 -7.74
CA ASN A 622 17.44 -14.52 -8.45
C ASN A 622 16.25 -14.56 -7.49
N ARG A 623 16.23 -15.51 -6.55
CA ARG A 623 15.15 -15.59 -5.54
C ARG A 623 15.08 -14.33 -4.68
N MET A 624 16.23 -13.82 -4.25
CA MET A 624 16.32 -12.58 -3.49
C MET A 624 15.79 -11.39 -4.32
N ALA A 625 16.17 -11.30 -5.59
CA ALA A 625 15.74 -10.23 -6.49
C ALA A 625 14.22 -10.26 -6.74
N ASP A 626 13.65 -11.45 -6.99
CA ASP A 626 12.20 -11.64 -7.16
C ASP A 626 11.41 -11.22 -5.91
N GLN A 627 11.90 -11.60 -4.73
CA GLN A 627 11.30 -11.19 -3.46
C GLN A 627 11.38 -9.68 -3.26
N TYR A 628 12.50 -9.06 -3.62
CA TYR A 628 12.68 -7.63 -3.45
C TYR A 628 11.81 -6.83 -4.44
N ALA A 629 11.65 -7.30 -5.68
CA ALA A 629 10.85 -6.63 -6.71
C ALA A 629 9.35 -6.51 -6.36
N ILE A 630 8.82 -7.41 -5.53
CA ILE A 630 7.41 -7.35 -5.09
C ILE A 630 7.17 -6.41 -3.89
N LEU A 631 8.23 -5.94 -3.21
CA LEU A 631 8.10 -5.03 -2.08
C LEU A 631 7.76 -3.62 -2.58
N ARG A 632 6.57 -3.13 -2.22
CA ARG A 632 6.10 -1.78 -2.56
C ARG A 632 5.69 -1.04 -1.29
N HIS A 633 6.60 -0.23 -0.76
CA HIS A 633 6.37 0.56 0.45
C HIS A 633 7.14 1.88 0.38
N PRO A 634 6.59 3.01 0.86
CA PRO A 634 7.26 4.31 0.80
C PRO A 634 8.63 4.33 1.51
N ASN A 635 8.85 3.44 2.48
CA ASN A 635 10.09 3.31 3.24
C ASN A 635 10.98 2.11 2.84
N ILE A 636 10.80 1.53 1.66
CA ILE A 636 11.67 0.48 1.10
C ILE A 636 12.15 0.95 -0.29
N ILE A 637 13.42 0.74 -0.60
CA ILE A 637 13.96 1.03 -1.94
C ILE A 637 13.30 0.11 -2.97
N ARG A 638 12.72 0.70 -4.01
CA ARG A 638 12.13 -0.05 -5.11
C ARG A 638 13.21 -0.63 -6.03
N VAL A 639 13.17 -1.95 -6.24
CA VAL A 639 13.94 -2.63 -7.29
C VAL A 639 13.10 -2.65 -8.56
N GLU A 640 13.65 -2.13 -9.64
CA GLU A 640 12.99 -2.03 -10.94
C GLU A 640 13.27 -3.27 -11.78
N GLU A 641 14.55 -3.63 -11.88
CA GLU A 641 15.06 -4.64 -12.79
C GLU A 641 16.23 -5.37 -12.12
N SER A 642 16.40 -6.66 -12.46
CA SER A 642 17.49 -7.48 -11.95
C SER A 642 17.96 -8.49 -12.99
N GLN A 643 19.26 -8.73 -13.07
CA GLN A 643 19.83 -9.71 -14.00
C GLN A 643 21.14 -10.29 -13.47
N VAL A 644 21.57 -11.44 -14.00
CA VAL A 644 22.93 -11.95 -13.82
C VAL A 644 23.67 -11.87 -15.16
N LEU A 645 24.76 -11.11 -15.19
CA LEU A 645 25.59 -10.83 -16.36
C LEU A 645 27.06 -11.13 -16.05
N GLU A 646 27.71 -11.96 -16.87
CA GLU A 646 29.15 -12.28 -16.76
C GLU A 646 29.61 -12.63 -15.33
N GLY A 647 28.81 -13.45 -14.63
CA GLY A 647 29.13 -13.84 -13.26
C GLY A 647 28.87 -12.76 -12.20
N LYS A 648 28.15 -11.68 -12.54
CA LYS A 648 27.76 -10.59 -11.62
C LYS A 648 26.24 -10.45 -11.57
N GLY A 649 25.67 -10.35 -10.39
CA GLY A 649 24.28 -9.95 -10.17
C GLY A 649 24.14 -8.43 -10.24
N VAL A 650 23.25 -7.93 -11.07
CA VAL A 650 22.95 -6.51 -11.26
C VAL A 650 21.54 -6.23 -10.77
N LEU A 651 21.38 -5.24 -9.88
CA LEU A 651 20.09 -4.74 -9.40
C LEU A 651 19.97 -3.26 -9.75
N VAL A 652 18.95 -2.91 -10.54
CA VAL A 652 18.59 -1.52 -10.84
C VAL A 652 17.48 -1.10 -9.90
N MET A 653 17.69 0.00 -9.19
CA MET A 653 16.79 0.48 -8.14
C MET A 653 16.57 1.99 -8.25
N GLU A 654 15.51 2.46 -7.61
CA GLU A 654 15.28 3.90 -7.46
C GLU A 654 16.47 4.56 -6.76
N ILE A 655 16.82 5.78 -7.18
CA ILE A 655 17.81 6.59 -6.49
C ILE A 655 17.15 7.32 -5.31
N HIS A 656 17.87 7.43 -4.19
CA HIS A 656 17.42 8.15 -3.01
C HIS A 656 18.50 9.14 -2.58
N ALA A 657 18.13 10.41 -2.41
CA ALA A 657 19.07 11.50 -2.08
C ALA A 657 19.60 11.45 -0.62
N GLY A 658 19.03 10.62 0.25
CA GLY A 658 19.48 10.44 1.62
C GLY A 658 20.70 9.52 1.76
N HIS A 659 21.46 9.71 2.83
CA HIS A 659 22.70 8.97 3.12
C HIS A 659 22.45 7.86 4.15
N SER A 660 23.40 6.93 4.30
CA SER A 660 23.34 5.90 5.34
C SER A 660 23.19 6.50 6.75
N ILE A 661 22.30 5.95 7.57
CA ILE A 661 22.13 6.37 8.98
C ILE A 661 23.33 5.98 9.85
N GLU A 662 24.23 5.14 9.34
CA GLU A 662 25.45 4.73 10.02
C GLU A 662 26.30 5.93 10.48
N GLN A 663 26.28 7.05 9.76
CA GLN A 663 26.99 8.26 10.17
C GLN A 663 26.48 8.87 11.49
N TYR A 664 25.27 8.51 11.94
CA TYR A 664 24.70 8.99 13.21
C TYR A 664 24.80 7.99 14.36
N THR A 665 25.58 6.93 14.18
CA THR A 665 25.72 5.86 15.17
C THR A 665 26.88 6.07 16.15
N SER A 666 27.58 7.21 16.05
CA SER A 666 28.75 7.54 16.88
C SER A 666 28.41 8.54 17.99
N HIS A 667 29.28 8.64 19.00
CA HIS A 667 29.15 9.67 20.04
C HIS A 667 29.27 11.10 19.51
N GLN A 668 30.00 11.32 18.41
CA GLN A 668 30.30 12.66 17.88
C GLN A 668 29.20 13.22 16.98
N LYS A 669 28.38 12.37 16.38
CA LYS A 669 27.32 12.74 15.45
C LYS A 669 26.09 11.88 15.76
N ARG A 670 25.07 12.45 16.40
CA ARG A 670 23.82 11.77 16.78
C ARG A 670 22.60 12.53 16.28
N LEU A 671 21.53 11.79 16.02
CA LEU A 671 20.23 12.37 15.73
C LEU A 671 19.53 12.78 17.04
N PRO A 672 18.74 13.86 17.03
CA PRO A 672 17.82 14.16 18.12
C PRO A 672 16.92 12.96 18.43
N LEU A 673 16.68 12.68 19.71
CA LEU A 673 15.89 11.54 20.16
C LEU A 673 14.50 11.44 19.47
N PRO A 674 13.73 12.53 19.28
CA PRO A 674 12.46 12.45 18.54
C PRO A 674 12.61 11.91 17.11
N TRP A 675 13.71 12.24 16.43
CA TRP A 675 13.98 11.75 15.08
C TRP A 675 14.38 10.29 15.09
N VAL A 676 15.18 9.85 16.07
CA VAL A 676 15.49 8.42 16.25
C VAL A 676 14.21 7.61 16.41
N ILE A 677 13.27 8.07 17.24
CA ILE A 677 11.98 7.38 17.44
C ILE A 677 11.19 7.30 16.14
N GLN A 678 11.10 8.39 15.39
CA GLN A 678 10.41 8.42 14.09
C GLN A 678 11.05 7.47 13.07
N VAL A 679 12.38 7.47 12.98
CA VAL A 679 13.14 6.55 12.12
C VAL A 679 12.81 5.11 12.47
N ILE A 680 12.92 4.72 13.74
CA ILE A 680 12.69 3.34 14.17
C ILE A 680 11.23 2.93 13.95
N ALA A 681 10.27 3.83 14.18
CA ALA A 681 8.87 3.57 13.88
C ALA A 681 8.62 3.32 12.38
N LYS A 682 9.17 4.16 11.50
CA LYS A 682 9.08 3.98 10.04
C LYS A 682 9.77 2.69 9.57
N MET A 683 10.93 2.34 10.15
CA MET A 683 11.61 1.08 9.87
C MET A 683 10.75 -0.13 10.29
N ALA A 684 10.13 -0.07 11.48
CA ALA A 684 9.25 -1.13 11.97
C ALA A 684 8.03 -1.33 11.06
N MET A 685 7.41 -0.25 10.58
CA MET A 685 6.31 -0.31 9.61
C MET A 685 6.74 -0.94 8.28
N ALA A 686 7.91 -0.59 7.77
CA ALA A 686 8.47 -1.15 6.54
C ALA A 686 8.76 -2.66 6.67
N LEU A 687 9.36 -3.08 7.79
CA LEU A 687 9.62 -4.49 8.07
C LEU A 687 8.33 -5.29 8.23
N ASP A 688 7.31 -4.73 8.91
CA ASP A 688 6.00 -5.38 9.05
C ASP A 688 5.33 -5.65 7.68
N HIS A 689 5.44 -4.69 6.75
CA HIS A 689 4.97 -4.88 5.37
C HIS A 689 5.68 -6.06 4.68
N ALA A 690 7.01 -6.15 4.77
CA ALA A 690 7.76 -7.27 4.22
C ALA A 690 7.40 -8.61 4.90
N HIS A 691 7.24 -8.61 6.22
CA HIS A 691 6.89 -9.81 7.01
C HIS A 691 5.53 -10.39 6.63
N ARG A 692 4.55 -9.54 6.30
CA ARG A 692 3.23 -9.98 5.80
C ARG A 692 3.32 -10.74 4.46
N LEU A 693 4.34 -10.45 3.66
CA LEU A 693 4.67 -11.15 2.42
C LEU A 693 5.63 -12.34 2.64
N LYS A 694 5.93 -12.69 3.90
CA LYS A 694 6.91 -13.71 4.30
C LYS A 694 8.33 -13.43 3.77
N ILE A 695 8.66 -12.15 3.59
CA ILE A 695 10.01 -11.71 3.25
C ILE A 695 10.64 -11.14 4.52
N PHE A 696 11.76 -11.72 4.92
CA PHE A 696 12.53 -11.29 6.09
C PHE A 696 13.80 -10.58 5.62
N HIS A 697 14.21 -9.52 6.30
CA HIS A 697 15.40 -8.79 5.92
C HIS A 697 16.66 -9.63 6.21
N GLY A 698 16.77 -10.21 7.41
CA GLY A 698 17.79 -11.18 7.81
C GLY A 698 19.21 -10.66 7.99
N GLY A 699 19.49 -9.42 7.61
CA GLY A 699 20.80 -8.78 7.70
C GLY A 699 20.69 -7.26 7.87
N LEU A 700 19.69 -6.82 8.64
CA LEU A 700 19.41 -5.41 8.87
C LEU A 700 20.55 -4.76 9.69
N LYS A 701 21.05 -3.62 9.22
CA LYS A 701 22.15 -2.85 9.83
C LYS A 701 22.03 -1.36 9.51
N PRO A 702 22.73 -0.45 10.22
CA PRO A 702 22.67 0.98 9.94
C PRO A 702 23.01 1.34 8.48
N GLY A 703 24.01 0.67 7.90
CA GLY A 703 24.41 0.81 6.49
C GLY A 703 23.31 0.54 5.45
N ASN A 704 22.21 -0.09 5.86
CA ASN A 704 21.08 -0.43 5.01
C ASN A 704 19.87 0.50 5.19
N VAL A 705 20.03 1.58 5.96
CA VAL A 705 18.97 2.57 6.22
C VAL A 705 19.42 3.89 5.62
N LEU A 706 18.80 4.28 4.51
CA LEU A 706 19.04 5.59 3.92
C LEU A 706 18.12 6.60 4.61
N PHE A 707 18.68 7.72 5.04
CA PHE A 707 18.00 8.79 5.76
C PHE A 707 18.29 10.13 5.09
N ASN A 708 17.23 10.89 4.82
CA ASN A 708 17.33 12.26 4.34
C ASN A 708 17.12 13.23 5.50
N GLU A 709 18.15 13.99 5.87
CA GLU A 709 18.09 14.96 6.97
C GLU A 709 17.07 16.09 6.72
N TYR A 710 16.80 16.44 5.47
CA TYR A 710 15.91 17.56 5.12
C TYR A 710 14.44 17.15 5.10
N SER A 711 14.12 16.00 4.48
CA SER A 711 12.73 15.50 4.39
C SER A 711 12.34 14.57 5.55
N HIS A 712 13.31 14.11 6.33
CA HIS A 712 13.15 13.10 7.40
C HIS A 712 12.58 11.77 6.88
N GLU A 713 12.75 11.51 5.59
CA GLU A 713 12.37 10.26 4.96
C GLU A 713 13.44 9.20 5.17
N ILE A 714 12.99 7.95 5.32
CA ILE A 714 13.87 6.79 5.39
C ILE A 714 13.49 5.77 4.33
N LYS A 715 14.50 5.08 3.81
CA LYS A 715 14.35 3.94 2.90
C LYS A 715 15.24 2.78 3.35
N LEU A 716 14.65 1.60 3.52
CA LEU A 716 15.38 0.37 3.78
C LEU A 716 15.90 -0.24 2.48
N THR A 717 17.12 -0.79 2.52
CA THR A 717 17.70 -1.54 1.40
C THR A 717 18.40 -2.83 1.84
N GLY A 718 18.76 -3.68 0.89
CA GLY A 718 19.57 -4.88 1.16
C GLY A 718 18.79 -6.08 1.71
N PHE A 719 17.51 -6.22 1.35
CA PHE A 719 16.69 -7.38 1.69
C PHE A 719 17.29 -8.69 1.17
N GLY A 720 17.32 -9.73 2.02
CA GLY A 720 17.71 -11.09 1.65
C GLY A 720 19.20 -11.31 1.35
N GLN A 721 20.03 -10.26 1.38
CA GLN A 721 21.45 -10.35 0.98
C GLN A 721 22.27 -11.27 1.89
N VAL A 722 21.84 -11.45 3.14
CA VAL A 722 22.49 -12.35 4.10
C VAL A 722 22.59 -13.79 3.58
N MET A 723 21.64 -14.24 2.76
CA MET A 723 21.64 -15.60 2.20
C MET A 723 22.79 -15.82 1.20
N LEU A 724 23.33 -14.74 0.62
CA LEU A 724 24.50 -14.83 -0.25
C LEU A 724 25.80 -15.08 0.53
N LEU A 725 25.82 -14.87 1.86
CA LEU A 725 27.00 -15.13 2.69
C LEU A 725 27.38 -16.61 2.75
N GLU A 726 26.41 -17.51 2.59
CA GLU A 726 26.66 -18.96 2.65
C GLU A 726 27.36 -19.53 1.42
N VAL A 727 27.34 -18.78 0.30
CA VAL A 727 27.72 -19.29 -1.03
C VAL A 727 28.78 -18.47 -1.73
N LEU A 728 28.97 -17.20 -1.32
CA LEU A 728 30.00 -16.35 -1.89
C LEU A 728 31.30 -16.48 -1.09
N PRO A 729 32.44 -16.78 -1.74
CA PRO A 729 33.75 -16.66 -1.14
C PRO A 729 34.02 -15.19 -0.81
N PHE A 730 34.67 -14.94 0.33
CA PHE A 730 35.11 -13.62 0.72
C PHE A 730 36.64 -13.60 0.85
N PRO A 731 37.31 -12.50 0.48
CA PRO A 731 38.77 -12.39 0.59
C PRO A 731 39.25 -12.64 2.03
N GLU A 732 40.25 -13.51 2.19
CA GLU A 732 40.92 -13.75 3.48
C GLU A 732 41.50 -12.43 4.04
N GLY A 733 41.25 -12.15 5.32
CA GLY A 733 41.81 -11.00 6.04
C GLY A 733 40.89 -9.80 6.25
N ASN A 734 39.73 -9.74 5.58
CA ASN A 734 38.58 -9.02 6.11
C ASN A 734 37.66 -10.08 6.74
N HIS A 735 37.09 -9.84 7.91
CA HIS A 735 35.96 -10.65 8.40
C HIS A 735 34.63 -9.93 8.08
N PRO A 736 34.11 -10.00 6.84
CA PRO A 736 32.75 -9.63 6.46
C PRO A 736 31.68 -10.02 7.48
N TRP A 737 31.82 -11.25 7.99
CA TRP A 737 30.97 -11.86 8.99
C TRP A 737 30.85 -11.00 10.25
N GLN A 738 31.95 -10.46 10.76
CA GLN A 738 31.95 -9.68 12.00
C GLN A 738 31.10 -8.41 11.89
N ARG A 739 31.10 -7.72 10.74
CA ARG A 739 30.33 -6.46 10.56
C ARG A 739 28.82 -6.67 10.49
N VAL A 740 28.35 -7.82 9.99
CA VAL A 740 26.92 -8.14 9.92
C VAL A 740 26.46 -8.84 11.20
N MET A 741 27.30 -9.69 11.81
CA MET A 741 27.03 -10.38 13.07
C MET A 741 26.79 -9.42 14.25
N VAL A 742 27.37 -8.22 14.21
CA VAL A 742 27.11 -7.15 15.20
C VAL A 742 25.66 -6.63 15.15
N HIS A 743 24.82 -7.05 14.21
CA HIS A 743 23.37 -6.78 14.28
C HIS A 743 22.50 -8.04 14.21
N MET A 744 23.08 -9.21 13.95
CA MET A 744 22.35 -10.49 13.87
C MET A 744 21.78 -10.93 15.22
N ALA A 745 20.64 -11.60 15.15
CA ALA A 745 20.01 -12.23 16.30
C ALA A 745 20.76 -13.49 16.76
N PRO A 746 20.75 -13.84 18.06
CA PRO A 746 21.45 -15.01 18.59
C PRO A 746 21.10 -16.32 17.88
N GLU A 747 19.84 -16.49 17.48
CA GLU A 747 19.37 -17.64 16.71
C GLU A 747 20.01 -17.72 15.31
N GLN A 748 20.22 -16.58 14.64
CA GLN A 748 20.86 -16.54 13.32
C GLN A 748 22.36 -16.87 13.42
N ILE A 749 23.02 -16.44 14.51
CA ILE A 749 24.41 -16.80 14.79
C ILE A 749 24.57 -18.32 14.98
N LYS A 750 23.51 -18.99 15.46
CA LYS A 750 23.45 -20.46 15.59
C LYS A 750 23.11 -21.18 14.27
N GLY A 751 22.91 -20.45 13.17
CA GLY A 751 22.57 -21.00 11.86
C GLY A 751 21.08 -21.17 11.60
N GLU A 752 20.19 -20.61 12.44
CA GLU A 752 18.76 -20.60 12.14
C GLU A 752 18.41 -19.59 11.05
N LEU A 753 17.39 -19.91 10.24
CA LEU A 753 16.92 -19.02 9.18
C LEU A 753 16.34 -17.72 9.74
N PRO A 754 16.47 -16.58 9.00
CA PRO A 754 15.86 -15.32 9.39
C PRO A 754 14.35 -15.43 9.62
N THR A 755 13.86 -14.75 10.66
CA THR A 755 12.44 -14.65 10.98
C THR A 755 12.04 -13.20 11.28
N ARG A 756 10.74 -12.93 11.42
CA ARG A 756 10.26 -11.63 11.91
C ARG A 756 10.89 -11.19 13.23
N ARG A 757 11.15 -12.14 14.14
CA ARG A 757 11.71 -11.85 15.48
C ARG A 757 13.20 -11.58 15.43
N SER A 758 13.91 -12.13 14.45
CA SER A 758 15.32 -11.81 14.24
C SER A 758 15.48 -10.39 13.68
N ASP A 759 14.59 -9.96 12.78
CA ASP A 759 14.57 -8.57 12.29
C ASP A 759 14.24 -7.56 13.40
N ILE A 760 13.32 -7.90 14.33
CA ILE A 760 13.02 -7.06 15.51
C ILE A 760 14.25 -6.91 16.41
N TYR A 761 15.03 -7.97 16.59
CA TYR A 761 16.26 -7.91 17.37
C TYR A 761 17.31 -7.01 16.71
N ALA A 762 17.53 -7.16 15.39
CA ALA A 762 18.44 -6.31 14.64
C ALA A 762 18.02 -4.84 14.69
N LEU A 763 16.71 -4.56 14.58
CA LEU A 763 16.15 -3.22 14.75
C LEU A 763 16.39 -2.68 16.17
N GLY A 764 16.26 -3.52 17.20
CA GLY A 764 16.60 -3.19 18.58
C GLY A 764 18.08 -2.79 18.76
N ARG A 765 19.00 -3.48 18.07
CA ARG A 765 20.43 -3.15 18.10
C ARG A 765 20.72 -1.80 17.44
N ILE A 766 20.09 -1.53 16.30
CA ILE A 766 20.17 -0.22 15.63
C ILE A 766 19.60 0.87 16.54
N PHE A 767 18.45 0.62 17.16
CA PHE A 767 17.81 1.59 18.04
C PHE A 767 18.69 1.91 19.25
N PHE A 768 19.24 0.89 19.92
CA PHE A 768 20.21 1.07 20.99
C PHE A 768 21.39 1.94 20.51
N GLN A 769 21.98 1.59 19.36
CA GLN A 769 23.16 2.27 18.84
C GLN A 769 22.93 3.74 18.48
N LEU A 770 21.77 4.08 17.91
CA LEU A 770 21.40 5.47 17.60
C LEU A 770 21.19 6.30 18.88
N VAL A 771 20.76 5.66 19.96
CA VAL A 771 20.48 6.32 21.25
C VAL A 771 21.76 6.47 22.09
N THR A 772 22.60 5.43 22.13
CA THR A 772 23.78 5.39 23.00
C THR A 772 25.07 5.76 22.30
N GLY A 773 25.10 5.80 20.97
CA GLY A 773 26.30 6.05 20.15
C GLY A 773 27.29 4.87 20.12
N SER A 774 26.90 3.71 20.63
CA SER A 774 27.71 2.48 20.68
C SER A 774 26.83 1.24 20.49
N PRO A 775 27.31 0.15 19.86
CA PRO A 775 26.52 -1.07 19.72
C PRO A 775 26.22 -1.67 21.10
N PRO A 776 25.09 -2.41 21.28
CA PRO A 776 24.77 -3.02 22.56
C PRO A 776 25.79 -4.11 22.92
N PRO A 777 26.06 -4.31 24.23
CA PRO A 777 26.91 -5.40 24.71
C PRO A 777 26.32 -6.77 24.32
N VAL A 778 27.17 -7.80 24.39
CA VAL A 778 26.75 -9.19 24.11
C VAL A 778 25.81 -9.71 25.21
N GLU A 779 25.96 -9.19 26.43
CA GLU A 779 25.09 -9.48 27.57
C GLU A 779 23.76 -8.71 27.50
N PRO A 780 22.69 -9.19 28.16
CA PRO A 780 21.41 -8.49 28.21
C PRO A 780 21.57 -7.07 28.76
N VAL A 781 21.02 -6.09 28.05
CA VAL A 781 21.12 -4.67 28.39
C VAL A 781 20.48 -4.41 29.76
N SER A 782 21.30 -4.06 30.75
CA SER A 782 20.91 -3.93 32.15
C SER A 782 20.16 -2.63 32.46
N GLY A 783 20.26 -1.64 31.58
CA GLY A 783 19.67 -0.32 31.72
C GLY A 783 20.68 0.76 32.15
N LYS A 784 21.84 0.35 32.68
CA LYS A 784 22.94 1.26 33.10
C LYS A 784 23.68 1.90 31.93
N GLU A 785 23.50 1.34 30.73
CA GLU A 785 24.14 1.78 29.50
C GLU A 785 23.43 3.00 28.87
N PHE A 786 22.22 3.33 29.33
CA PHE A 786 21.45 4.47 28.86
C PHE A 786 21.76 5.73 29.68
N SER A 787 21.95 6.87 29.00
CA SER A 787 21.95 8.20 29.63
C SER A 787 20.65 8.46 30.41
N ALA A 788 20.74 9.27 31.47
CA ALA A 788 19.59 9.73 32.27
C ALA A 788 18.52 10.44 31.41
N GLU A 789 18.91 11.02 30.27
CA GLU A 789 18.03 11.73 29.33
C GLU A 789 17.08 10.81 28.56
N ILE A 790 17.33 9.49 28.54
CA ILE A 790 16.53 8.54 27.79
C ILE A 790 15.35 8.07 28.65
N PRO A 791 14.10 8.26 28.20
CA PRO A 791 12.91 7.84 28.94
C PRO A 791 12.89 6.36 29.27
N GLU A 792 12.43 6.03 30.49
CA GLU A 792 12.33 4.65 30.96
C GLU A 792 11.43 3.78 30.06
N CYS A 793 10.42 4.37 29.43
CA CYS A 793 9.60 3.66 28.45
C CYS A 793 10.38 3.26 27.19
N LEU A 794 11.31 4.09 26.68
CA LEU A 794 12.16 3.72 25.55
C LEU A 794 13.18 2.65 25.93
N ARG A 795 13.75 2.74 27.14
CA ARG A 795 14.68 1.72 27.66
C ARG A 795 14.05 0.33 27.67
N ARG A 796 12.82 0.22 28.21
CA ARG A 796 12.05 -1.04 28.23
C ARG A 796 11.77 -1.58 26.82
N ILE A 797 11.45 -0.70 25.88
CA ILE A 797 11.21 -1.10 24.48
C ILE A 797 12.49 -1.67 23.85
N ILE A 798 13.62 -0.97 24.01
CA ILE A 798 14.92 -1.42 23.50
C ILE A 798 15.30 -2.78 24.12
N GLN A 799 15.17 -2.91 25.44
CA GLN A 799 15.44 -4.17 26.15
C GLN A 799 14.57 -5.31 25.65
N LYS A 800 13.27 -5.08 25.44
CA LYS A 800 12.35 -6.09 24.92
C LYS A 800 12.69 -6.52 23.49
N CYS A 801 13.19 -5.63 22.64
CA CYS A 801 13.72 -6.01 21.32
C CYS A 801 14.98 -6.88 21.43
N LEU A 802 15.82 -6.60 22.42
CA LEU A 802 17.11 -7.26 22.66
C LEU A 802 17.02 -8.52 23.54
N GLU A 803 15.82 -9.01 23.83
CA GLU A 803 15.63 -10.26 24.56
C GLU A 803 16.32 -11.43 23.82
N PRO A 804 17.20 -12.21 24.46
CA PRO A 804 17.90 -13.30 23.79
C PRO A 804 16.96 -14.37 23.24
N ARG A 805 15.85 -14.61 23.94
CA ARG A 805 14.81 -15.57 23.53
C ARG A 805 13.82 -14.91 22.56
N PRO A 806 13.67 -15.40 21.32
CA PRO A 806 12.77 -14.81 20.33
C PRO A 806 11.33 -14.65 20.83
N GLU A 807 10.83 -15.59 21.61
CA GLU A 807 9.48 -15.60 22.18
C GLU A 807 9.18 -14.51 23.21
N LYS A 808 10.22 -13.92 23.81
CA LYS A 808 10.08 -12.79 24.73
C LYS A 808 10.11 -11.43 24.03
N ARG A 809 10.51 -11.39 22.74
CA ARG A 809 10.48 -10.18 21.92
C ARG A 809 9.05 -9.85 21.49
N PHE A 810 8.88 -8.71 20.84
CA PHE A 810 7.63 -8.36 20.16
C PHE A 810 7.18 -9.46 19.17
N ALA A 811 5.87 -9.68 19.09
CA ALA A 811 5.31 -10.69 18.20
C ALA A 811 5.39 -10.28 16.71
N ASN A 812 5.32 -8.98 16.44
CA ASN A 812 5.38 -8.37 15.11
C ASN A 812 5.99 -6.95 15.23
N CYS A 813 6.41 -6.38 14.10
CA CYS A 813 7.03 -5.05 14.08
C CYS A 813 6.01 -3.91 14.30
N ILE A 814 4.74 -4.12 13.96
CA ILE A 814 3.71 -3.09 14.18
C ILE A 814 3.42 -2.85 15.67
N ASP A 815 3.54 -3.87 16.52
CA ASP A 815 3.42 -3.74 17.98
C ASP A 815 4.58 -2.93 18.56
N LEU A 816 5.79 -3.10 18.05
CA LEU A 816 6.94 -2.26 18.40
C LEU A 816 6.70 -0.79 18.01
N ALA A 817 6.23 -0.55 16.79
CA ALA A 817 5.88 0.81 16.34
C ALA A 817 4.82 1.43 17.27
N ARG A 818 3.79 0.67 17.66
CA ARG A 818 2.74 1.13 18.58
C ARG A 818 3.29 1.50 19.96
N ASP A 819 4.13 0.66 20.55
CA ASP A 819 4.72 0.90 21.89
C ASP A 819 5.64 2.14 21.88
N LEU A 820 6.40 2.36 20.80
CA LEU A 820 7.24 3.55 20.62
C LEU A 820 6.42 4.83 20.66
N VAL A 821 5.29 4.85 19.93
CA VAL A 821 4.46 6.04 19.91
C VAL A 821 3.71 6.22 21.24
N GLY A 822 3.29 5.14 21.89
CA GLY A 822 2.73 5.18 23.25
C GLY A 822 3.67 5.83 24.28
N CYS A 823 4.97 5.51 24.21
CA CYS A 823 5.99 6.10 25.07
C CYS A 823 6.12 7.62 24.86
N VAL A 824 6.11 8.10 23.60
CA VAL A 824 6.16 9.54 23.30
C VAL A 824 4.98 10.29 23.90
N LYS A 825 3.76 9.74 23.86
CA LYS A 825 2.59 10.39 24.48
C LYS A 825 2.74 10.57 25.99
N SER A 826 3.24 9.53 26.68
CA SER A 826 3.39 9.55 28.14
C SER A 826 4.40 10.57 28.65
N GLN A 827 5.35 10.97 27.80
CA GLN A 827 6.38 11.98 28.09
C GLN A 827 5.89 13.41 27.87
N VAL A 828 4.89 13.63 27.00
CA VAL A 828 4.31 14.96 26.72
C VAL A 828 3.24 15.32 27.75
N SER A 829 2.78 14.35 28.55
CA SER A 829 1.73 14.51 29.57
C SER A 829 2.27 14.64 31.01
N THR A 830 3.58 14.57 31.19
CA THR A 830 4.33 14.93 32.43
C THR A 830 5.15 16.17 32.17
#